data_AF-A0A1C5FQ75-F1
#
_entry.id   AF-A0A1C5FQ75-F1
#
_cell.length_a   1.000
_cell.length_b   1.000
_cell.length_c   1.000
_cell.angle_alpha   90.00
_cell.angle_beta   90.00
_cell.angle_gamma   90.00
#
_symmetry.space_group_name_H-M   'P 1'
#
loop_
_entity.id
_entity.type
_entity.pdbx_description
1 polymer ?
#
loop_
_entity_poly.entity_id
_entity_poly.type
_entity_poly.pdbx_seq_one_letter_code
_entity_poly.pdbx_strand_id
1 'polypeptide(L)'
;MRRRQHGRRLFAGLVTAGLLTVGPLPMTAHAAAGAHAAEGANLALGRPVTASGAHGSYPASNVTDGSQASYWEGPPGSFPQWVQVDLGTRTDIDEVVLKLPASWESRTEAVRVQASADGQDFTTVVAEARKDFSPSSGNAVALDVTAEARYVRVQVTANTGWNAAQLSEVEVRGEADEEPPGNPPAGTNLALRKPIEASSTTQNYIASNANDGSASTYWEAGGQSSTLTAKLGSDADLTGVVVKLNPDPVWSARSQSIQVLGRPVGGSGFTSLKDRADYAFSPSQNKNTVTIPVTGRYADIRLQFFGNTGAGGGQVAEFEVVGTAAPAPDLTVTELTWSPESPSEVDAVTVEATVRNAGTAAAPATTVNVSLEGTVAGTGAVGALAPDASVKVPVKVGKRPMGSYTVSAVVDPADTVAELDNTNNSRNAASKLVVGQAPGPDLEVTGITTNPSSPAVGAKVTFTVAVHNRGTSTVPAGSVTRLTVGGTTLNGTTGSIPAGGTAAVAINGDWTATSGGATLTATADATGTVAETNEDNNTFARSLVVGRGAAVPYTEYEAEDGRYDGTLLKTDAKRTFGHTNFATESSGRESVRLDTTGQYVEFTSTTPSNSIVVRNSIPDAAAGGGREATISLYADGTFVRKLTLSSKHSWLYGTTDDPEGLTNRPGGDARRLFDESHALLTDTYPVGTEFRLQRDSGDDAAFYIIDMIDLEQVAAPAAKPAECVSITDYGAVPNDGIDDADAIQRAVTADQEGAIPCVWIPAGQWRQEKKILTDDPQNQGQYNQMGIRDVTVRGAGMWHSQLYSLIPPQEAGGINHPHEGNFGFDIDDNTKISDIAIFGSGTIRGGDGGAEGGVGLNGRFGKNTKITNVWLEHANVGAWVGRDYSNIPALWGPGDGLEFSGVRIRNTYADGVNFTNGTRNSTVYNSSFRNTGDDSLAVWANKYVKDTSTDIGHDNHFRNNTIQLPWRANGIAVYGGYGNTIENNLISDTMNYPGIMLATDHDPLPFSGETLIANNGLYRTGGAFWGEAQEFGAITLFAQGQNIPGVTIRDTDIHDSTYDGIQFKTGGGAMPGVQIENVTIDKSNNGSGILAMSGARGDATLTNVTITNSAQGDVVKEPGSQFVINGSANRSSAPRG
;
A
#
# COMPACT_ATOMS: atom_id res chain seq x y z
N MET A 1 -12.33 35.49 49.04
CA MET A 1 -11.72 36.64 48.31
C MET A 1 -11.10 36.14 47.01
N ARG A 2 -11.35 36.85 45.89
CA ARG A 2 -10.78 36.75 44.52
C ARG A 2 -10.91 35.38 43.82
N ARG A 3 -12.02 35.03 43.15
CA ARG A 3 -12.55 35.39 41.79
C ARG A 3 -11.60 35.13 40.60
N ARG A 4 -11.97 34.15 39.74
CA ARG A 4 -12.52 34.27 38.35
C ARG A 4 -12.72 32.83 37.79
N GLN A 5 -13.96 32.29 37.75
CA GLN A 5 -14.99 32.31 36.67
C GLN A 5 -14.58 31.51 35.41
N HIS A 6 -15.14 30.30 35.18
CA HIS A 6 -16.45 29.93 34.56
C HIS A 6 -16.38 29.97 33.02
N GLY A 7 -16.91 29.02 32.24
CA GLY A 7 -17.72 27.84 32.52
C GLY A 7 -18.35 27.30 31.22
N ARG A 8 -18.61 25.99 31.21
CA ARG A 8 -19.41 25.22 30.24
C ARG A 8 -20.86 25.75 30.10
N ARG A 9 -21.55 25.34 29.01
CA ARG A 9 -22.93 24.78 28.98
C ARG A 9 -23.24 24.33 27.53
N LEU A 10 -23.61 23.08 27.22
CA LEU A 10 -24.73 22.20 27.61
C LEU A 10 -25.91 22.21 26.61
N PHE A 11 -26.27 20.98 26.26
CA PHE A 11 -27.31 20.39 25.42
C PHE A 11 -28.78 20.85 25.56
N ALA A 12 -29.50 20.61 24.45
CA ALA A 12 -30.83 19.99 24.26
C ALA A 12 -32.15 20.75 24.50
N GLY A 13 -33.10 20.52 23.57
CA GLY A 13 -34.54 20.73 23.75
C GLY A 13 -35.33 20.69 22.43
N LEU A 14 -36.20 19.69 22.27
CA LEU A 14 -37.00 19.31 21.10
C LEU A 14 -38.50 19.68 21.32
N VAL A 15 -39.32 19.68 20.25
CA VAL A 15 -40.81 19.48 20.15
C VAL A 15 -41.69 20.66 19.62
N THR A 16 -42.02 20.56 18.32
CA THR A 16 -43.35 20.44 17.61
C THR A 16 -44.53 21.44 17.72
N ALA A 17 -45.16 21.65 16.53
CA ALA A 17 -46.54 22.07 16.17
C ALA A 17 -46.84 23.59 16.12
N GLY A 18 -47.52 24.20 15.14
CA GLY A 18 -48.22 23.77 13.92
C GLY A 18 -49.18 24.91 13.46
N LEU A 19 -49.28 25.10 12.13
CA LEU A 19 -50.28 25.87 11.34
C LEU A 19 -50.50 27.38 11.57
N LEU A 20 -50.32 28.17 10.50
CA LEU A 20 -51.39 28.98 9.88
C LEU A 20 -50.99 29.42 8.46
N THR A 21 -51.87 29.07 7.53
CA THR A 21 -51.97 29.42 6.11
C THR A 21 -52.21 30.92 5.87
N VAL A 22 -51.62 31.52 4.82
CA VAL A 22 -52.31 32.40 3.85
C VAL A 22 -51.47 32.45 2.56
N GLY A 23 -52.13 32.19 1.42
CA GLY A 23 -51.57 32.20 0.07
C GLY A 23 -51.39 33.58 -0.56
N PRO A 24 -51.02 33.61 -1.86
CA PRO A 24 -50.33 34.73 -2.52
C PRO A 24 -51.25 35.63 -3.36
N LEU A 25 -50.66 36.69 -3.92
CA LEU A 25 -50.97 37.50 -5.13
C LEU A 25 -50.88 39.03 -4.82
N PRO A 26 -50.77 39.91 -5.84
CA PRO A 26 -49.62 40.14 -6.71
C PRO A 26 -49.22 41.63 -6.70
N MET A 27 -47.96 42.00 -6.98
CA MET A 27 -47.67 43.41 -7.33
C MET A 27 -46.88 43.52 -8.63
N THR A 28 -47.66 43.99 -9.60
CA THR A 28 -47.36 44.64 -10.87
C THR A 28 -46.01 45.36 -10.94
N ALA A 29 -45.22 44.96 -11.94
CA ALA A 29 -44.15 45.78 -12.49
C ALA A 29 -44.70 47.12 -12.98
N HIS A 30 -44.12 48.22 -12.52
CA HIS A 30 -44.17 49.50 -13.21
C HIS A 30 -42.86 49.69 -13.95
N ALA A 31 -42.94 49.66 -15.27
CA ALA A 31 -41.90 50.15 -16.15
C ALA A 31 -41.77 51.67 -15.97
N ALA A 32 -40.57 52.13 -15.64
CA ALA A 32 -40.12 53.49 -15.90
C ALA A 32 -39.01 53.40 -16.94
N ALA A 33 -39.28 53.96 -18.12
CA ALA A 33 -38.34 54.05 -19.23
C ALA A 33 -37.52 55.34 -19.12
N GLY A 34 -36.24 55.24 -19.50
CA GLY A 34 -35.26 56.32 -19.68
C GLY A 34 -34.13 56.24 -18.64
N ALA A 35 -32.84 56.09 -18.98
CA ALA A 35 -32.15 56.12 -20.27
C ALA A 35 -30.73 55.51 -20.12
N HIS A 36 -30.23 54.94 -21.22
CA HIS A 36 -28.86 54.49 -21.54
C HIS A 36 -28.07 53.63 -20.54
N ALA A 37 -28.05 52.32 -20.79
CA ALA A 37 -26.92 51.46 -20.43
C ALA A 37 -25.86 51.62 -21.52
N ALA A 38 -24.67 52.12 -21.18
CA ALA A 38 -23.50 51.98 -22.04
C ALA A 38 -22.89 50.58 -21.81
N GLU A 39 -23.06 49.67 -22.78
CA GLU A 39 -22.43 48.35 -22.84
C GLU A 39 -20.99 48.43 -23.38
N GLY A 40 -20.12 49.25 -22.76
CA GLY A 40 -18.71 49.40 -23.17
C GLY A 40 -17.73 48.63 -22.26
N ALA A 41 -16.64 48.10 -22.83
CA ALA A 41 -15.57 47.43 -22.07
C ALA A 41 -14.84 48.43 -21.15
N ASN A 42 -14.44 48.01 -19.94
CA ASN A 42 -13.63 48.84 -19.04
C ASN A 42 -12.16 48.88 -19.52
N LEU A 43 -11.83 49.93 -20.28
CA LEU A 43 -10.50 50.20 -20.85
C LEU A 43 -9.42 50.47 -19.78
N ALA A 44 -9.82 50.79 -18.55
CA ALA A 44 -8.92 51.09 -17.45
C ALA A 44 -8.45 49.86 -16.67
N LEU A 45 -9.08 48.69 -16.83
CA LEU A 45 -8.77 47.49 -16.06
C LEU A 45 -7.31 47.06 -16.24
N GLY A 46 -6.58 46.89 -15.13
CA GLY A 46 -5.17 46.49 -15.09
C GLY A 46 -4.18 47.53 -15.65
N ARG A 47 -4.64 48.72 -16.06
CA ARG A 47 -3.79 49.73 -16.68
C ARG A 47 -2.85 50.41 -15.69
N PRO A 48 -1.70 50.93 -16.13
CA PRO A 48 -0.82 51.72 -15.28
C PRO A 48 -1.53 52.96 -14.72
N VAL A 49 -1.38 53.16 -13.41
CA VAL A 49 -1.97 54.30 -12.70
C VAL A 49 -0.89 55.13 -12.02
N THR A 50 -1.03 56.44 -12.13
CA THR A 50 -0.28 57.42 -11.34
C THR A 50 -1.23 58.32 -10.57
N ALA A 51 -0.80 58.89 -9.45
CA ALA A 51 -1.61 59.82 -8.67
C ALA A 51 -0.74 60.97 -8.16
N SER A 52 -1.38 62.09 -7.78
CA SER A 52 -0.71 63.21 -7.12
C SER A 52 -0.10 62.85 -5.75
N GLY A 53 -0.57 61.74 -5.17
CA GLY A 53 -0.04 61.12 -3.97
C GLY A 53 -0.91 59.93 -3.57
N ALA A 54 -0.41 59.09 -2.66
CA ALA A 54 -1.19 58.00 -2.09
C ALA A 54 -0.81 57.78 -0.62
N HIS A 55 -1.76 57.34 0.19
CA HIS A 55 -1.48 56.74 1.48
C HIS A 55 -0.87 55.35 1.26
N GLY A 56 0.23 55.01 1.95
CA GLY A 56 1.04 53.82 1.62
C GLY A 56 0.29 52.47 1.63
N SER A 57 -0.77 52.36 2.44
CA SER A 57 -1.64 51.17 2.50
C SER A 57 -2.74 51.12 1.43
N TYR A 58 -2.96 52.22 0.70
CA TYR A 58 -4.07 52.40 -0.26
C TYR A 58 -3.54 53.00 -1.57
N PRO A 59 -2.73 52.22 -2.32
CA PRO A 59 -2.02 52.71 -3.49
C PRO A 59 -2.96 53.04 -4.65
N ALA A 60 -2.47 53.86 -5.60
CA ALA A 60 -3.22 54.27 -6.77
C ALA A 60 -3.61 53.10 -7.69
N SER A 61 -2.83 52.02 -7.71
CA SER A 61 -3.12 50.82 -8.50
C SER A 61 -4.46 50.16 -8.16
N ASN A 62 -5.02 50.44 -6.99
CA ASN A 62 -6.31 49.87 -6.58
C ASN A 62 -7.46 50.39 -7.44
N VAL A 63 -7.38 51.57 -8.06
CA VAL A 63 -8.50 52.08 -8.88
C VAL A 63 -8.69 51.34 -10.20
N THR A 64 -7.78 50.45 -10.58
CA THR A 64 -7.83 49.66 -11.82
C THR A 64 -7.67 48.17 -11.57
N ASP A 65 -7.80 47.69 -10.33
CA ASP A 65 -7.52 46.29 -9.97
C ASP A 65 -8.71 45.33 -10.19
N GLY A 66 -9.88 45.86 -10.53
CA GLY A 66 -11.12 45.09 -10.75
C GLY A 66 -11.84 44.71 -9.46
N SER A 67 -11.47 45.30 -8.32
CA SER A 67 -12.02 45.00 -7.00
C SER A 67 -12.60 46.25 -6.35
N GLN A 68 -13.93 46.30 -6.22
CA GLN A 68 -14.60 47.32 -5.41
C GLN A 68 -14.34 47.18 -3.90
N ALA A 69 -13.65 46.11 -3.44
CA ALA A 69 -13.31 45.92 -2.03
C ALA A 69 -12.02 46.65 -1.62
N SER A 70 -11.16 47.02 -2.57
CA SER A 70 -9.93 47.79 -2.40
C SER A 70 -10.14 49.26 -2.78
N TYR A 71 -9.26 50.17 -2.34
CA TYR A 71 -9.36 51.59 -2.71
C TYR A 71 -8.02 52.32 -2.71
N TRP A 72 -7.95 53.39 -3.51
CA TRP A 72 -6.92 54.42 -3.44
C TRP A 72 -7.34 55.53 -2.49
N GLU A 73 -6.38 56.05 -1.72
CA GLU A 73 -6.55 57.24 -0.89
C GLU A 73 -5.40 58.22 -1.13
N GLY A 74 -5.71 59.48 -1.45
CA GLY A 74 -4.71 60.55 -1.55
C GLY A 74 -4.19 61.04 -0.19
N PRO A 75 -3.13 61.85 -0.13
CA PRO A 75 -2.62 62.41 1.12
C PRO A 75 -3.69 63.26 1.85
N PRO A 76 -3.94 63.04 3.15
CA PRO A 76 -4.94 63.79 3.90
C PRO A 76 -4.72 65.31 3.88
N GLY A 77 -5.81 66.07 3.85
CA GLY A 77 -5.83 67.54 3.90
C GLY A 77 -5.30 68.25 2.66
N SER A 78 -4.98 67.53 1.57
CA SER A 78 -4.20 68.06 0.45
C SER A 78 -5.00 68.25 -0.85
N PHE A 79 -6.28 68.60 -0.79
CA PHE A 79 -7.07 68.85 -2.00
C PHE A 79 -6.54 70.05 -2.82
N PRO A 80 -6.61 70.01 -4.16
CA PRO A 80 -7.15 68.92 -4.97
C PRO A 80 -6.13 67.78 -5.17
N GLN A 81 -6.61 66.53 -5.22
CA GLN A 81 -5.81 65.34 -5.52
C GLN A 81 -6.33 64.69 -6.81
N TRP A 82 -5.47 64.02 -7.56
CA TRP A 82 -5.85 63.36 -8.80
C TRP A 82 -5.28 61.95 -8.90
N VAL A 83 -6.02 61.09 -9.60
CA VAL A 83 -5.57 59.78 -10.07
C VAL A 83 -5.71 59.73 -11.59
N GLN A 84 -4.71 59.17 -12.25
CA GLN A 84 -4.57 59.15 -13.71
C GLN A 84 -4.32 57.73 -14.19
N VAL A 85 -5.16 57.28 -15.10
CA VAL A 85 -5.03 56.00 -15.81
C VAL A 85 -4.39 56.26 -17.18
N ASP A 86 -3.34 55.51 -17.53
CA ASP A 86 -2.80 55.42 -18.90
C ASP A 86 -3.46 54.25 -19.62
N LEU A 87 -4.38 54.55 -20.55
CA LEU A 87 -5.07 53.56 -21.38
C LEU A 87 -4.12 52.86 -22.38
N GLY A 88 -2.88 53.35 -22.52
CA GLY A 88 -1.83 52.80 -23.39
C GLY A 88 -1.87 53.36 -24.81
N THR A 89 -3.06 53.54 -25.37
CA THR A 89 -3.31 54.11 -26.71
C THR A 89 -4.39 55.18 -26.65
N ARG A 90 -4.50 56.01 -27.70
CA ARG A 90 -5.62 56.96 -27.81
C ARG A 90 -6.87 56.19 -28.21
N THR A 91 -7.96 56.40 -27.47
CA THR A 91 -9.22 55.69 -27.66
C THR A 91 -10.37 56.66 -27.40
N ASP A 92 -11.46 56.49 -28.15
CA ASP A 92 -12.71 57.22 -27.90
C ASP A 92 -13.33 56.71 -26.60
N ILE A 93 -13.67 57.64 -25.70
CA ILE A 93 -14.27 57.35 -24.40
C ILE A 93 -15.64 58.03 -24.29
N ASP A 94 -16.61 57.25 -23.85
CA ASP A 94 -18.03 57.62 -23.82
C ASP A 94 -18.56 57.74 -22.39
N GLU A 95 -17.96 57.03 -21.44
CA GLU A 95 -18.38 57.02 -20.04
C GLU A 95 -17.19 56.82 -19.10
N VAL A 96 -17.18 57.52 -17.97
CA VAL A 96 -16.29 57.24 -16.85
C VAL A 96 -17.13 56.92 -15.62
N VAL A 97 -16.97 55.72 -15.06
CA VAL A 97 -17.65 55.28 -13.85
C VAL A 97 -16.68 55.33 -12.67
N LEU A 98 -17.03 56.11 -11.66
CA LEU A 98 -16.27 56.22 -10.42
C LEU A 98 -16.98 55.40 -9.34
N LYS A 99 -16.22 54.64 -8.56
CA LYS A 99 -16.79 53.86 -7.44
C LYS A 99 -16.07 54.12 -6.12
N LEU A 100 -16.81 53.91 -5.03
CA LEU A 100 -16.29 53.69 -3.68
C LEU A 100 -16.63 52.27 -3.23
N PRO A 101 -16.00 51.75 -2.15
CA PRO A 101 -16.37 50.44 -1.62
C PRO A 101 -17.86 50.35 -1.32
N ALA A 102 -18.49 49.25 -1.78
CA ALA A 102 -19.95 49.12 -1.79
C ALA A 102 -20.60 49.23 -0.39
N SER A 103 -19.83 48.97 0.68
CA SER A 103 -20.28 49.01 2.07
C SER A 103 -20.12 50.36 2.77
N TRP A 104 -19.47 51.36 2.14
CA TRP A 104 -19.19 52.65 2.77
C TRP A 104 -20.42 53.56 2.87
N GLU A 105 -20.48 54.41 3.89
CA GLU A 105 -21.58 55.34 4.12
C GLU A 105 -21.73 56.38 2.99
N SER A 106 -22.97 56.86 2.79
CA SER A 106 -23.27 57.86 1.76
C SER A 106 -22.46 59.15 1.97
N ARG A 107 -21.90 59.70 0.89
CA ARG A 107 -21.07 60.92 0.89
C ARG A 107 -21.11 61.63 -0.45
N THR A 108 -20.54 62.83 -0.49
CA THR A 108 -20.33 63.57 -1.75
C THR A 108 -18.85 63.83 -1.98
N GLU A 109 -18.40 63.62 -3.22
CA GLU A 109 -17.09 64.07 -3.69
C GLU A 109 -17.24 65.09 -4.83
N ALA A 110 -16.51 66.20 -4.77
CA ALA A 110 -16.43 67.16 -5.87
C ALA A 110 -15.36 66.66 -6.86
N VAL A 111 -15.81 66.26 -8.05
CA VAL A 111 -14.95 65.61 -9.05
C VAL A 111 -15.01 66.34 -10.39
N ARG A 112 -13.88 66.35 -11.09
CA ARG A 112 -13.80 66.67 -12.52
C ARG A 112 -12.99 65.60 -13.24
N VAL A 113 -13.33 65.35 -14.50
CA VAL A 113 -12.62 64.41 -15.36
C VAL A 113 -11.89 65.20 -16.43
N GLN A 114 -10.61 64.88 -16.60
CA GLN A 114 -9.76 65.46 -17.61
C GLN A 114 -9.21 64.35 -18.52
N ALA A 115 -9.05 64.67 -19.80
CA ALA A 115 -8.51 63.75 -20.78
C ALA A 115 -7.29 64.39 -21.47
N SER A 116 -6.30 63.56 -21.80
CA SER A 116 -5.08 63.98 -22.47
C SER A 116 -4.62 62.93 -23.46
N ALA A 117 -3.98 63.41 -24.52
CA ALA A 117 -3.44 62.59 -25.59
C ALA A 117 -1.96 62.20 -25.35
N ASP A 118 -1.27 62.89 -24.42
CA ASP A 118 0.18 62.78 -24.18
C ASP A 118 0.57 62.72 -22.69
N GLY A 119 -0.39 62.89 -21.78
CA GLY A 119 -0.17 62.83 -20.34
C GLY A 119 0.43 64.09 -19.74
N GLN A 120 0.56 65.17 -20.53
CA GLN A 120 1.08 66.47 -20.13
C GLN A 120 0.00 67.56 -20.27
N ASP A 121 -0.64 67.66 -21.44
CA ASP A 121 -1.67 68.66 -21.72
C ASP A 121 -3.07 68.07 -21.55
N PHE A 122 -3.81 68.54 -20.54
CA PHE A 122 -5.13 68.01 -20.16
C PHE A 122 -6.27 68.97 -20.49
N THR A 123 -7.28 68.45 -21.21
CA THR A 123 -8.54 69.15 -21.44
C THR A 123 -9.59 68.65 -20.44
N THR A 124 -10.42 69.56 -19.92
CA THR A 124 -11.54 69.18 -19.04
C THR A 124 -12.66 68.61 -19.88
N VAL A 125 -13.04 67.37 -19.62
CA VAL A 125 -14.11 66.67 -20.36
C VAL A 125 -15.37 66.51 -19.52
N VAL A 126 -15.24 66.53 -18.19
CA VAL A 126 -16.35 66.70 -17.25
C VAL A 126 -16.00 67.85 -16.31
N ALA A 127 -16.81 68.91 -16.32
CA ALA A 127 -16.65 70.05 -15.42
C ALA A 127 -16.82 69.64 -13.95
N GLU A 128 -16.20 70.39 -13.04
CA GLU A 128 -16.26 70.09 -11.61
C GLU A 128 -17.69 70.16 -11.08
N ALA A 129 -18.12 69.09 -10.42
CA ALA A 129 -19.41 69.03 -9.73
C ALA A 129 -19.33 68.08 -8.53
N ARG A 130 -20.16 68.34 -7.50
CA ARG A 130 -20.37 67.38 -6.42
C ARG A 130 -21.20 66.20 -6.94
N LYS A 131 -20.74 64.99 -6.63
CA LYS A 131 -21.39 63.73 -6.99
C LYS A 131 -21.73 62.94 -5.73
N ASP A 132 -22.95 62.43 -5.69
CA ASP A 132 -23.47 61.65 -4.58
C ASP A 132 -23.08 60.18 -4.73
N PHE A 133 -22.32 59.66 -3.77
CA PHE A 133 -22.04 58.24 -3.62
C PHE A 133 -22.93 57.69 -2.51
N SER A 134 -23.76 56.69 -2.81
CA SER A 134 -24.66 56.06 -1.84
C SER A 134 -24.69 54.53 -2.01
N PRO A 135 -24.73 53.73 -0.92
CA PRO A 135 -24.90 52.28 -1.01
C PRO A 135 -26.13 51.85 -1.82
N SER A 136 -27.21 52.65 -1.78
CA SER A 136 -28.43 52.39 -2.53
C SER A 136 -28.25 52.46 -4.06
N SER A 137 -27.20 53.12 -4.54
CA SER A 137 -26.79 53.16 -5.95
C SER A 137 -25.48 52.41 -6.19
N GLY A 138 -25.12 51.48 -5.30
CA GLY A 138 -23.89 50.68 -5.40
C GLY A 138 -22.61 51.46 -5.13
N ASN A 139 -22.69 52.65 -4.51
CA ASN A 139 -21.57 53.58 -4.34
C ASN A 139 -20.84 53.87 -5.67
N ALA A 140 -21.59 53.98 -6.77
CA ALA A 140 -21.08 54.23 -8.10
C ALA A 140 -21.71 55.50 -8.69
N VAL A 141 -20.91 56.25 -9.46
CA VAL A 141 -21.34 57.43 -10.22
C VAL A 141 -20.83 57.29 -11.64
N ALA A 142 -21.77 57.22 -12.59
CA ALA A 142 -21.47 57.30 -14.02
C ALA A 142 -21.41 58.76 -14.48
N LEU A 143 -20.42 59.08 -15.31
CA LEU A 143 -20.20 60.38 -15.89
C LEU A 143 -20.11 60.22 -17.40
N ASP A 144 -21.06 60.79 -18.14
CA ASP A 144 -20.99 60.84 -19.59
C ASP A 144 -19.78 61.67 -20.04
N VAL A 145 -18.99 61.10 -20.94
CA VAL A 145 -17.82 61.74 -21.53
C VAL A 145 -17.93 61.68 -23.05
N THR A 146 -17.33 62.62 -23.75
CA THR A 146 -17.11 62.51 -25.20
C THR A 146 -15.74 63.08 -25.49
N ALA A 147 -14.74 62.21 -25.56
CA ALA A 147 -13.37 62.61 -25.80
C ALA A 147 -12.54 61.46 -26.39
N GLU A 148 -11.56 61.80 -27.21
CA GLU A 148 -10.47 60.87 -27.57
C GLU A 148 -9.32 61.08 -26.58
N ALA A 149 -8.91 60.04 -25.86
CA ALA A 149 -7.89 60.16 -24.82
C ALA A 149 -7.01 58.92 -24.72
N ARG A 150 -5.74 59.14 -24.34
CA ARG A 150 -4.85 58.08 -23.83
C ARG A 150 -4.77 58.12 -22.31
N TYR A 151 -4.83 59.30 -21.73
CA TYR A 151 -4.75 59.50 -20.29
C TYR A 151 -6.06 60.07 -19.78
N VAL A 152 -6.68 59.38 -18.84
CA VAL A 152 -7.87 59.87 -18.13
C VAL A 152 -7.48 60.18 -16.70
N ARG A 153 -7.69 61.44 -16.29
CA ARG A 153 -7.36 61.94 -14.96
C ARG A 153 -8.64 62.37 -14.24
N VAL A 154 -8.90 61.74 -13.10
CA VAL A 154 -9.99 62.11 -12.19
C VAL A 154 -9.39 62.96 -11.09
N GLN A 155 -9.84 64.21 -10.97
CA GLN A 155 -9.39 65.13 -9.95
C GLN A 155 -10.52 65.35 -8.94
N VAL A 156 -10.25 65.04 -7.67
CA VAL A 156 -11.14 65.24 -6.54
C VAL A 156 -10.71 66.48 -5.78
N THR A 157 -11.62 67.43 -5.58
CA THR A 157 -11.35 68.73 -4.95
C THR A 157 -12.00 68.90 -3.58
N ALA A 158 -12.96 68.04 -3.22
CA ALA A 158 -13.53 67.94 -1.88
C ALA A 158 -14.16 66.55 -1.66
N ASN A 159 -14.17 66.07 -0.42
CA ASN A 159 -14.85 64.84 0.01
C ASN A 159 -15.51 65.08 1.37
N THR A 160 -16.79 64.70 1.53
CA THR A 160 -17.51 64.86 2.82
C THR A 160 -17.37 63.67 3.76
N GLY A 161 -16.98 62.49 3.28
CA GLY A 161 -16.82 61.28 4.09
C GLY A 161 -15.47 61.19 4.79
N TRP A 162 -14.41 61.74 4.17
CA TRP A 162 -13.06 61.74 4.72
C TRP A 162 -12.26 62.95 4.25
N ASN A 163 -11.19 63.33 4.97
CA ASN A 163 -10.36 64.48 4.62
C ASN A 163 -9.32 64.17 3.52
N ALA A 164 -9.59 63.24 2.61
CA ALA A 164 -8.75 62.87 1.47
C ALA A 164 -9.60 62.48 0.25
N ALA A 165 -9.00 62.48 -0.94
CA ALA A 165 -9.63 61.92 -2.14
C ALA A 165 -9.61 60.39 -2.06
N GLN A 166 -10.73 59.73 -2.36
CA GLN A 166 -10.84 58.28 -2.27
C GLN A 166 -11.61 57.72 -3.47
N LEU A 167 -11.12 56.64 -4.07
CA LEU A 167 -11.81 55.91 -5.14
C LEU A 167 -11.46 54.41 -5.04
N SER A 168 -12.46 53.53 -5.11
CA SER A 168 -12.24 52.09 -5.24
C SER A 168 -11.97 51.67 -6.67
N GLU A 169 -12.68 52.26 -7.64
CA GLU A 169 -12.46 52.00 -9.06
C GLU A 169 -12.66 53.26 -9.90
N VAL A 170 -11.89 53.36 -10.97
CA VAL A 170 -12.09 54.27 -12.10
C VAL A 170 -12.26 53.38 -13.33
N GLU A 171 -13.51 53.16 -13.75
CA GLU A 171 -13.78 52.50 -15.02
C GLU A 171 -13.84 53.55 -16.13
N VAL A 172 -13.13 53.30 -17.21
CA VAL A 172 -13.20 54.12 -18.43
C VAL A 172 -13.81 53.26 -19.50
N ARG A 173 -14.94 53.67 -20.06
CA ARG A 173 -15.69 52.89 -21.05
C ARG A 173 -15.78 53.66 -22.36
N GLY A 174 -15.63 52.94 -23.44
CA GLY A 174 -15.74 53.42 -24.82
C GLY A 174 -15.78 52.23 -25.77
N GLU A 175 -15.85 52.50 -27.08
CA GLU A 175 -15.63 51.47 -28.09
C GLU A 175 -14.18 50.96 -27.96
N ALA A 176 -14.02 49.79 -27.33
CA ALA A 176 -12.83 49.01 -27.56
C ALA A 176 -12.79 48.69 -29.06
N ASP A 177 -11.60 48.69 -29.67
CA ASP A 177 -11.42 47.94 -30.91
C ASP A 177 -11.90 46.51 -30.60
N GLU A 178 -13.14 46.19 -30.97
CA GLU A 178 -13.53 44.82 -31.18
C GLU A 178 -12.63 44.36 -32.32
N GLU A 179 -11.48 43.77 -31.98
CA GLU A 179 -10.91 42.81 -32.89
C GLU A 179 -12.07 41.86 -33.20
N PRO A 180 -12.51 41.78 -34.47
CA PRO A 180 -13.57 40.86 -34.85
C PRO A 180 -13.17 39.48 -34.31
N PRO A 181 -14.13 38.61 -33.90
CA PRO A 181 -13.78 37.27 -33.41
C PRO A 181 -12.79 36.68 -34.39
N GLY A 182 -11.53 36.64 -33.97
CA GLY A 182 -10.43 36.28 -34.84
C GLY A 182 -10.80 34.92 -35.39
N ASN A 183 -10.57 34.71 -36.69
CA ASN A 183 -10.67 33.37 -37.27
C ASN A 183 -10.11 32.37 -36.25
N PRO A 184 -10.81 31.26 -35.97
CA PRO A 184 -10.38 30.31 -34.96
C PRO A 184 -8.87 30.07 -35.13
N PRO A 185 -8.07 30.17 -34.06
CA PRO A 185 -6.62 30.13 -34.16
C PRO A 185 -6.21 28.94 -35.02
N ALA A 186 -5.44 29.22 -36.07
CA ALA A 186 -5.09 28.20 -37.04
C ALA A 186 -4.07 27.25 -36.42
N GLY A 187 -4.48 26.02 -36.15
CA GLY A 187 -3.60 25.03 -35.53
C GLY A 187 -4.39 23.88 -34.91
N THR A 188 -3.69 23.02 -34.19
CA THR A 188 -4.28 21.90 -33.45
C THR A 188 -4.28 22.22 -31.96
N ASN A 189 -5.26 21.72 -31.21
CA ASN A 189 -5.19 21.76 -29.74
C ASN A 189 -4.08 20.81 -29.26
N LEU A 190 -2.99 21.38 -28.78
CA LEU A 190 -1.79 20.69 -28.29
C LEU A 190 -1.88 20.31 -26.81
N ALA A 191 -2.89 20.80 -26.07
CA ALA A 191 -3.06 20.52 -24.65
C ALA A 191 -3.96 19.31 -24.35
N LEU A 192 -4.67 18.78 -25.34
CA LEU A 192 -5.60 17.66 -25.17
C LEU A 192 -4.88 16.44 -24.56
N ARG A 193 -5.35 16.00 -23.38
CA ARG A 193 -4.83 14.87 -22.59
C ARG A 193 -3.33 14.95 -22.22
N LYS A 194 -2.71 16.12 -22.34
CA LYS A 194 -1.36 16.36 -21.85
C LYS A 194 -1.35 16.55 -20.32
N PRO A 195 -0.20 16.41 -19.64
CA PRO A 195 -0.12 16.71 -18.22
C PRO A 195 -0.58 18.14 -17.91
N ILE A 196 -1.46 18.28 -16.91
CA ILE A 196 -2.05 19.55 -16.52
C ILE A 196 -2.02 19.70 -15.00
N GLU A 197 -1.59 20.86 -14.52
CA GLU A 197 -1.34 21.13 -13.10
C GLU A 197 -2.12 22.37 -12.64
N ALA A 198 -2.88 22.23 -11.55
CA ALA A 198 -3.57 23.33 -10.93
C ALA A 198 -2.92 23.73 -9.60
N SER A 199 -3.00 25.01 -9.24
CA SER A 199 -2.54 25.49 -7.91
C SER A 199 -3.41 24.96 -6.76
N SER A 200 -4.67 24.61 -7.05
CA SER A 200 -5.62 24.06 -6.09
C SER A 200 -6.79 23.41 -6.84
N THR A 201 -7.59 22.63 -6.12
CA THR A 201 -8.84 22.05 -6.62
C THR A 201 -9.85 22.03 -5.48
N THR A 202 -11.13 22.16 -5.80
CA THR A 202 -12.25 21.94 -4.88
C THR A 202 -12.98 20.65 -5.24
N GLN A 203 -13.31 19.83 -4.25
CA GLN A 203 -14.03 18.56 -4.43
C GLN A 203 -13.33 17.65 -5.46
N ASN A 204 -14.08 17.06 -6.39
CA ASN A 204 -13.62 16.17 -7.46
C ASN A 204 -13.43 16.90 -8.81
N TYR A 205 -13.45 18.23 -8.85
CA TYR A 205 -13.25 19.04 -10.06
C TYR A 205 -11.77 19.24 -10.36
N ILE A 206 -11.07 18.13 -10.63
CA ILE A 206 -9.61 18.04 -10.79
C ILE A 206 -9.09 18.63 -12.11
N ALA A 207 -7.80 18.95 -12.16
CA ALA A 207 -7.16 19.65 -13.28
C ALA A 207 -7.32 18.91 -14.64
N SER A 208 -7.26 17.58 -14.64
CA SER A 208 -7.40 16.76 -15.87
C SER A 208 -8.76 16.89 -16.54
N ASN A 209 -9.79 17.31 -15.80
CA ASN A 209 -11.10 17.58 -16.38
C ASN A 209 -11.09 18.78 -17.31
N ALA A 210 -10.05 19.63 -17.27
CA ALA A 210 -9.94 20.81 -18.11
C ALA A 210 -9.24 20.53 -19.45
N ASN A 211 -8.85 19.30 -19.77
CA ASN A 211 -8.26 18.96 -21.06
C ASN A 211 -8.56 17.51 -21.48
N ASP A 212 -9.68 16.95 -21.03
CA ASP A 212 -10.10 15.59 -21.34
C ASP A 212 -10.87 15.47 -22.68
N GLY A 213 -11.23 16.62 -23.26
CA GLY A 213 -12.01 16.75 -24.49
C GLY A 213 -13.52 16.80 -24.24
N SER A 214 -13.95 16.97 -22.99
CA SER A 214 -15.34 16.99 -22.56
C SER A 214 -15.68 18.32 -21.87
N ALA A 215 -16.50 19.13 -22.54
CA ALA A 215 -17.04 20.34 -21.92
C ALA A 215 -18.05 20.05 -20.78
N SER A 216 -18.44 18.80 -20.55
CA SER A 216 -19.36 18.40 -19.47
C SER A 216 -18.66 18.18 -18.12
N THR A 217 -17.35 17.97 -18.14
CA THR A 217 -16.47 17.89 -16.97
C THR A 217 -15.77 19.23 -16.81
N TYR A 218 -15.31 19.55 -15.60
CA TYR A 218 -14.58 20.80 -15.38
C TYR A 218 -13.64 20.73 -14.18
N TRP A 219 -12.62 21.59 -14.22
CA TRP A 219 -11.77 21.94 -13.10
C TRP A 219 -12.33 23.16 -12.35
N GLU A 220 -12.22 23.17 -11.01
CA GLU A 220 -12.57 24.30 -10.16
C GLU A 220 -11.53 24.54 -9.07
N ALA A 221 -11.04 25.78 -8.96
CA ALA A 221 -10.07 26.19 -7.96
C ALA A 221 -10.67 26.38 -6.55
N GLY A 222 -9.83 26.30 -5.53
CA GLY A 222 -10.19 26.59 -4.13
C GLY A 222 -10.27 28.06 -3.74
N GLY A 223 -9.93 29.00 -4.63
CA GLY A 223 -9.93 30.43 -4.34
C GLY A 223 -9.71 31.34 -5.55
N GLN A 224 -9.88 32.65 -5.36
CA GLN A 224 -9.94 33.65 -6.42
C GLN A 224 -8.62 33.86 -7.17
N SER A 225 -7.48 33.65 -6.50
CA SER A 225 -6.15 33.62 -7.10
C SER A 225 -5.74 32.17 -7.32
N SER A 226 -5.72 31.73 -8.58
CA SER A 226 -5.41 30.34 -8.94
C SER A 226 -4.74 30.24 -10.30
N THR A 227 -4.03 29.14 -10.54
CA THR A 227 -3.37 28.88 -11.81
C THR A 227 -3.69 27.49 -12.34
N LEU A 228 -3.79 27.37 -13.66
CA LEU A 228 -3.93 26.10 -14.38
C LEU A 228 -2.88 26.05 -15.49
N THR A 229 -1.99 25.06 -15.48
CA THR A 229 -0.82 24.96 -16.36
C THR A 229 -0.89 23.70 -17.21
N ALA A 230 -0.92 23.84 -18.54
CA ALA A 230 -0.79 22.73 -19.49
C ALA A 230 0.68 22.59 -19.90
N LYS A 231 1.21 21.36 -19.81
CA LYS A 231 2.59 21.02 -20.20
C LYS A 231 2.60 20.28 -21.54
N LEU A 232 3.07 20.94 -22.59
CA LEU A 232 3.03 20.41 -23.96
C LEU A 232 4.08 19.33 -24.22
N GLY A 233 5.14 19.28 -23.41
CA GLY A 233 6.27 18.35 -23.52
C GLY A 233 7.45 18.93 -24.31
N SER A 234 7.18 19.65 -25.38
CA SER A 234 8.18 20.39 -26.17
C SER A 234 7.69 21.81 -26.49
N ASP A 235 8.60 22.65 -26.95
CA ASP A 235 8.24 23.97 -27.46
C ASP A 235 7.26 23.86 -28.64
N ALA A 236 6.23 24.72 -28.64
CA ALA A 236 5.27 24.84 -29.73
C ALA A 236 5.09 26.30 -30.15
N ASP A 237 4.95 26.54 -31.44
CA ASP A 237 4.62 27.85 -32.00
C ASP A 237 3.11 28.08 -31.86
N LEU A 238 2.72 28.98 -30.96
CA LEU A 238 1.33 29.23 -30.58
C LEU A 238 0.63 30.20 -31.52
N THR A 239 -0.68 30.00 -31.67
CA THR A 239 -1.59 30.89 -32.39
C THR A 239 -2.79 31.33 -31.54
N GLY A 240 -3.07 30.64 -30.43
CA GLY A 240 -4.10 31.06 -29.48
C GLY A 240 -4.28 30.08 -28.31
N VAL A 241 -5.09 30.51 -27.35
CA VAL A 241 -5.62 29.67 -26.26
C VAL A 241 -7.14 29.75 -26.30
N VAL A 242 -7.83 28.64 -26.11
CA VAL A 242 -9.29 28.60 -25.99
C VAL A 242 -9.65 28.12 -24.60
N VAL A 243 -10.51 28.87 -23.92
CA VAL A 243 -11.04 28.52 -22.60
C VAL A 243 -12.54 28.30 -22.75
N LYS A 244 -13.03 27.13 -22.33
CA LYS A 244 -14.45 26.78 -22.35
C LYS A 244 -14.95 26.55 -20.93
N LEU A 245 -16.23 26.87 -20.70
CA LEU A 245 -16.97 26.49 -19.50
C LEU A 245 -18.08 25.49 -19.82
N ASN A 246 -18.55 24.83 -18.77
CA ASN A 246 -19.60 23.84 -18.88
C ASN A 246 -20.87 24.47 -19.51
N PRO A 247 -21.40 23.91 -20.62
CA PRO A 247 -22.55 24.46 -21.32
C PRO A 247 -23.90 24.24 -20.60
N ASP A 248 -23.93 23.52 -19.48
CA ASP A 248 -25.17 23.26 -18.74
C ASP A 248 -25.88 24.56 -18.33
N PRO A 249 -27.20 24.71 -18.64
CA PRO A 249 -27.99 25.89 -18.26
C PRO A 249 -28.05 26.19 -16.76
N VAL A 250 -27.65 25.25 -15.88
CA VAL A 250 -27.48 25.48 -14.44
C VAL A 250 -26.39 26.52 -14.15
N TRP A 251 -25.47 26.74 -15.08
CA TRP A 251 -24.47 27.80 -14.99
C TRP A 251 -25.12 29.15 -15.33
N SER A 252 -24.94 30.15 -14.47
CA SER A 252 -25.27 31.55 -14.79
C SER A 252 -24.17 32.20 -15.62
N ALA A 253 -24.53 33.27 -16.35
CA ALA A 253 -23.57 34.14 -17.03
C ALA A 253 -22.57 34.72 -16.03
N ARG A 254 -21.29 34.74 -16.40
CA ARG A 254 -20.18 35.16 -15.53
C ARG A 254 -19.03 35.76 -16.31
N SER A 255 -18.20 36.53 -15.63
CA SER A 255 -16.91 36.99 -16.15
C SER A 255 -15.78 36.33 -15.36
N GLN A 256 -14.73 35.89 -16.05
CA GLN A 256 -13.48 35.46 -15.42
C GLN A 256 -12.33 36.37 -15.84
N SER A 257 -11.54 36.82 -14.86
CA SER A 257 -10.37 37.67 -15.05
C SER A 257 -9.13 36.79 -15.26
N ILE A 258 -8.62 36.73 -16.48
CA ILE A 258 -7.60 35.76 -16.92
C ILE A 258 -6.38 36.49 -17.49
N GLN A 259 -5.18 36.07 -17.08
CA GLN A 259 -3.92 36.35 -17.75
C GLN A 259 -3.35 35.06 -18.35
N VAL A 260 -2.74 35.14 -19.53
CA VAL A 260 -2.08 33.97 -20.16
C VAL A 260 -0.58 34.13 -20.09
N LEU A 261 0.10 33.10 -19.58
CA LEU A 261 1.53 33.04 -19.35
C LEU A 261 2.16 31.87 -20.12
N GLY A 262 3.43 32.00 -20.50
CA GLY A 262 4.18 30.97 -21.23
C GLY A 262 5.57 30.75 -20.65
N ARG A 263 6.08 29.52 -20.80
CA ARG A 263 7.46 29.14 -20.46
C ARG A 263 8.05 28.19 -21.51
N PRO A 264 9.23 28.47 -22.08
CA PRO A 264 9.89 27.57 -23.03
C PRO A 264 10.56 26.38 -22.33
N VAL A 265 10.92 25.33 -23.07
CA VAL A 265 11.70 24.20 -22.56
C VAL A 265 12.98 24.70 -21.88
N GLY A 266 13.26 24.25 -20.66
CA GLY A 266 14.45 24.64 -19.89
C GLY A 266 14.41 26.05 -19.29
N GLY A 267 13.31 26.80 -19.45
CA GLY A 267 13.13 28.12 -18.85
C GLY A 267 12.88 28.04 -17.33
N SER A 268 13.44 28.99 -16.58
CA SER A 268 13.31 29.02 -15.10
C SER A 268 12.05 29.73 -14.58
N GLY A 269 11.22 30.34 -15.43
CA GLY A 269 10.03 31.09 -15.02
C GLY A 269 9.03 31.37 -16.16
N PHE A 270 7.81 31.83 -15.81
CA PHE A 270 6.73 32.17 -16.75
C PHE A 270 6.78 33.66 -17.14
N THR A 271 6.42 33.97 -18.38
CA THR A 271 6.30 35.35 -18.93
C THR A 271 4.89 35.64 -19.46
N SER A 272 4.41 36.89 -19.37
CA SER A 272 3.10 37.33 -19.90
C SER A 272 3.03 37.18 -21.42
N LEU A 273 2.08 36.39 -21.91
CA LEU A 273 1.75 36.25 -23.34
C LEU A 273 0.54 37.09 -23.72
N LYS A 274 -0.44 37.16 -22.81
CA LYS A 274 -1.58 38.06 -22.88
C LYS A 274 -1.80 38.66 -21.50
N ASP A 275 -1.85 39.98 -21.44
CA ASP A 275 -2.13 40.70 -20.21
C ASP A 275 -3.53 40.38 -19.67
N ARG A 276 -3.70 40.59 -18.37
CA ARG A 276 -4.95 40.32 -17.66
C ARG A 276 -6.12 41.07 -18.32
N ALA A 277 -7.19 40.35 -18.62
CA ALA A 277 -8.45 40.91 -19.09
C ALA A 277 -9.64 40.11 -18.52
N ASP A 278 -10.81 40.74 -18.53
CA ASP A 278 -12.06 40.11 -18.13
C ASP A 278 -12.74 39.48 -19.35
N TYR A 279 -13.09 38.20 -19.24
CA TYR A 279 -13.70 37.43 -20.30
C TYR A 279 -15.08 36.93 -19.89
N ALA A 280 -16.10 37.32 -20.66
CA ALA A 280 -17.48 36.95 -20.42
C ALA A 280 -17.80 35.54 -20.96
N PHE A 281 -18.52 34.78 -20.15
CA PHE A 281 -19.05 33.45 -20.47
C PHE A 281 -20.56 33.44 -20.22
N SER A 282 -21.33 33.03 -21.22
CA SER A 282 -22.79 32.95 -21.14
C SER A 282 -23.30 31.61 -21.67
N PRO A 283 -23.85 30.74 -20.79
CA PRO A 283 -24.42 29.45 -21.20
C PRO A 283 -25.69 29.64 -22.02
N SER A 284 -26.52 30.63 -21.66
CA SER A 284 -27.57 31.12 -22.53
C SER A 284 -26.91 31.87 -23.70
N GLN A 285 -27.31 31.53 -24.93
CA GLN A 285 -26.71 32.00 -26.21
C GLN A 285 -25.48 31.21 -26.71
N ASN A 286 -25.09 30.10 -26.07
CA ASN A 286 -23.97 29.26 -26.53
C ASN A 286 -22.61 30.00 -26.62
N LYS A 287 -22.40 30.98 -25.72
CA LYS A 287 -21.20 31.81 -25.62
C LYS A 287 -20.35 31.41 -24.40
N ASN A 288 -20.15 30.12 -24.21
CA ASN A 288 -19.32 29.54 -23.13
C ASN A 288 -17.90 29.22 -23.56
N THR A 289 -17.40 29.93 -24.56
CA THR A 289 -16.08 29.73 -25.13
C THR A 289 -15.47 31.07 -25.43
N VAL A 290 -14.24 31.24 -24.97
CA VAL A 290 -13.44 32.45 -25.17
C VAL A 290 -12.16 32.02 -25.85
N THR A 291 -11.82 32.72 -26.93
CA THR A 291 -10.54 32.55 -27.64
C THR A 291 -9.65 33.74 -27.32
N ILE A 292 -8.45 33.46 -26.83
CA ILE A 292 -7.45 34.45 -26.45
C ILE A 292 -6.27 34.32 -27.41
N PRO A 293 -6.08 35.27 -28.35
CA PRO A 293 -4.93 35.24 -29.25
C PRO A 293 -3.62 35.38 -28.47
N VAL A 294 -2.73 34.41 -28.64
CA VAL A 294 -1.36 34.42 -28.12
C VAL A 294 -0.40 33.91 -29.19
N THR A 295 0.81 34.44 -29.22
CA THR A 295 1.86 34.03 -30.16
C THR A 295 3.18 33.82 -29.44
N GLY A 296 4.07 33.05 -30.06
CA GLY A 296 5.41 32.75 -29.55
C GLY A 296 5.63 31.27 -29.32
N ARG A 297 6.85 30.90 -28.92
CA ARG A 297 7.30 29.51 -28.82
C ARG A 297 7.47 29.11 -27.35
N TYR A 298 6.65 28.18 -26.87
CA TYR A 298 6.60 27.80 -25.45
C TYR A 298 6.24 26.33 -25.27
N ALA A 299 6.68 25.72 -24.17
CA ALA A 299 6.41 24.33 -23.80
C ALA A 299 5.37 24.19 -22.67
N ASP A 300 5.22 25.20 -21.81
CA ASP A 300 4.17 25.24 -20.80
C ASP A 300 3.35 26.52 -20.93
N ILE A 301 2.02 26.38 -20.91
CA ILE A 301 1.08 27.50 -20.93
C ILE A 301 0.27 27.51 -19.65
N ARG A 302 0.19 28.67 -19.02
CA ARG A 302 -0.52 28.85 -17.75
C ARG A 302 -1.61 29.91 -17.88
N LEU A 303 -2.82 29.55 -17.47
CA LEU A 303 -3.87 30.48 -17.13
C LEU A 303 -3.67 30.93 -15.68
N GLN A 304 -3.65 32.23 -15.44
CA GLN A 304 -3.70 32.80 -14.09
C GLN A 304 -5.03 33.54 -13.92
N PHE A 305 -5.80 33.12 -12.91
CA PHE A 305 -7.11 33.66 -12.59
C PHE A 305 -6.98 34.67 -11.44
N PHE A 306 -7.73 35.77 -11.55
CA PHE A 306 -7.78 36.84 -10.56
C PHE A 306 -9.20 37.11 -10.03
N GLY A 307 -10.22 36.52 -10.65
CA GLY A 307 -11.61 36.67 -10.24
C GLY A 307 -12.56 35.87 -11.14
N ASN A 308 -13.70 35.48 -10.57
CA ASN A 308 -14.81 34.82 -11.26
C ASN A 308 -16.12 35.32 -10.65
N THR A 309 -17.01 35.93 -11.43
CA THR A 309 -18.27 36.48 -10.89
C THR A 309 -19.33 35.42 -10.60
N GLY A 310 -19.09 34.15 -10.99
CA GLY A 310 -20.01 33.02 -10.82
C GLY A 310 -19.58 31.98 -9.78
N ALA A 311 -18.36 32.05 -9.25
CA ALA A 311 -17.83 31.11 -8.25
C ALA A 311 -16.68 31.72 -7.42
N GLY A 312 -16.24 31.02 -6.38
CA GLY A 312 -15.14 31.48 -5.50
C GLY A 312 -13.74 31.40 -6.12
N GLY A 313 -13.57 30.74 -7.27
CA GLY A 313 -12.28 30.53 -7.93
C GLY A 313 -12.40 30.31 -9.44
N GLY A 314 -11.24 30.13 -10.11
CA GLY A 314 -11.19 29.84 -11.55
C GLY A 314 -11.90 28.53 -11.88
N GLN A 315 -12.64 28.51 -12.99
CA GLN A 315 -13.32 27.33 -13.50
C GLN A 315 -12.97 27.14 -14.98
N VAL A 316 -12.67 25.91 -15.39
CA VAL A 316 -12.37 25.58 -16.80
C VAL A 316 -12.88 24.19 -17.13
N ALA A 317 -13.76 24.10 -18.12
CA ALA A 317 -14.20 22.83 -18.69
C ALA A 317 -13.24 22.34 -19.77
N GLU A 318 -12.73 23.22 -20.63
CA GLU A 318 -11.66 22.88 -21.57
C GLU A 318 -10.65 24.03 -21.70
N PHE A 319 -9.37 23.70 -21.62
CA PHE A 319 -8.22 24.55 -21.83
C PHE A 319 -7.46 24.04 -23.06
N GLU A 320 -7.72 24.66 -24.20
CA GLU A 320 -7.08 24.32 -25.46
C GLU A 320 -5.90 25.26 -25.71
N VAL A 321 -4.74 24.70 -26.03
CA VAL A 321 -3.56 25.46 -26.47
C VAL A 321 -3.38 25.21 -27.96
N VAL A 322 -3.58 26.24 -28.79
CA VAL A 322 -3.70 26.09 -30.24
C VAL A 322 -2.42 26.58 -30.92
N GLY A 323 -1.80 25.73 -31.74
CA GLY A 323 -0.56 26.06 -32.44
C GLY A 323 -0.02 24.91 -33.30
N THR A 324 1.25 25.04 -33.71
CA THR A 324 2.04 24.01 -34.39
C THR A 324 3.23 23.62 -33.54
N ALA A 325 3.42 22.32 -33.28
CA ALA A 325 4.60 21.83 -32.54
C ALA A 325 5.91 22.19 -33.27
N ALA A 326 6.97 22.55 -32.52
CA ALA A 326 8.29 22.78 -33.12
C ALA A 326 8.90 21.46 -33.64
N PRO A 327 9.84 21.48 -34.62
CA PRO A 327 10.45 20.25 -35.10
C PRO A 327 11.25 19.52 -34.02
N ALA A 328 10.87 18.28 -33.72
CA ALA A 328 11.57 17.37 -32.82
C ALA A 328 11.46 15.92 -33.35
N PRO A 329 12.36 15.01 -32.93
CA PRO A 329 12.18 13.58 -33.20
C PRO A 329 10.95 13.02 -32.47
N ASP A 330 10.48 11.86 -32.90
CA ASP A 330 9.36 11.12 -32.29
C ASP A 330 9.63 9.62 -32.52
N LEU A 331 10.23 8.94 -31.54
CA LEU A 331 10.68 7.56 -31.73
C LEU A 331 9.57 6.60 -31.38
N THR A 332 9.07 5.90 -32.39
CA THR A 332 8.02 4.88 -32.24
C THR A 332 8.56 3.49 -32.54
N VAL A 333 8.10 2.48 -31.80
CA VAL A 333 8.22 1.09 -32.25
C VAL A 333 7.02 0.79 -33.16
N THR A 334 7.28 0.43 -34.42
CA THR A 334 6.23 0.24 -35.44
C THR A 334 5.91 -1.22 -35.75
N GLU A 335 6.83 -2.13 -35.44
CA GLU A 335 6.64 -3.56 -35.69
C GLU A 335 7.54 -4.38 -34.77
N LEU A 336 7.07 -5.55 -34.37
CA LEU A 336 7.83 -6.58 -33.68
C LEU A 336 7.61 -7.91 -34.40
N THR A 337 8.69 -8.52 -34.83
CA THR A 337 8.72 -9.87 -35.42
C THR A 337 9.81 -10.69 -34.75
N TRP A 338 9.86 -12.00 -34.97
CA TRP A 338 10.90 -12.85 -34.38
C TRP A 338 11.29 -14.01 -35.29
N SER A 339 12.47 -14.54 -35.02
CA SER A 339 13.00 -15.73 -35.69
C SER A 339 13.56 -16.72 -34.65
N PRO A 340 13.28 -18.02 -34.78
CA PRO A 340 12.38 -18.68 -35.75
C PRO A 340 10.91 -18.24 -35.59
N GLU A 341 10.06 -18.37 -36.63
CA GLU A 341 8.64 -17.96 -36.58
C GLU A 341 7.80 -18.85 -35.64
N SER A 342 8.13 -20.14 -35.57
CA SER A 342 7.53 -21.12 -34.66
C SER A 342 8.62 -21.82 -33.86
N PRO A 343 9.23 -21.14 -32.87
CA PRO A 343 10.28 -21.72 -32.06
C PRO A 343 9.71 -22.79 -31.12
N SER A 344 10.55 -23.75 -30.77
CA SER A 344 10.33 -24.68 -29.66
C SER A 344 11.16 -24.26 -28.45
N GLU A 345 10.92 -24.89 -27.29
CA GLU A 345 11.63 -24.56 -26.04
C GLU A 345 13.16 -24.72 -26.09
N VAL A 346 13.68 -25.39 -27.13
CA VAL A 346 15.13 -25.55 -27.38
C VAL A 346 15.74 -24.52 -28.33
N ASP A 347 14.91 -23.73 -29.03
CA ASP A 347 15.35 -22.74 -30.02
C ASP A 347 15.70 -21.40 -29.38
N ALA A 348 16.79 -20.77 -29.81
CA ALA A 348 17.12 -19.41 -29.41
C ALA A 348 16.33 -18.40 -30.26
N VAL A 349 15.61 -17.49 -29.61
CA VAL A 349 14.76 -16.50 -30.27
C VAL A 349 15.48 -15.15 -30.38
N THR A 350 15.34 -14.52 -31.55
CA THR A 350 15.73 -13.12 -31.79
C THR A 350 14.49 -12.34 -32.19
N VAL A 351 14.18 -11.26 -31.48
CA VAL A 351 13.10 -10.33 -31.81
C VAL A 351 13.67 -9.20 -32.67
N GLU A 352 13.10 -8.94 -33.84
CA GLU A 352 13.37 -7.73 -34.61
C GLU A 352 12.36 -6.65 -34.24
N ALA A 353 12.85 -5.56 -33.63
CA ALA A 353 12.07 -4.35 -33.36
C ALA A 353 12.29 -3.32 -34.49
N THR A 354 11.22 -2.93 -35.18
CA THR A 354 11.27 -1.85 -36.18
C THR A 354 11.03 -0.51 -35.49
N VAL A 355 12.08 0.27 -35.29
CA VAL A 355 12.03 1.62 -34.73
C VAL A 355 11.90 2.64 -35.85
N ARG A 356 10.97 3.59 -35.74
CA ARG A 356 10.76 4.69 -36.68
C ARG A 356 10.88 6.02 -35.97
N ASN A 357 11.55 6.99 -36.58
CA ASN A 357 11.39 8.39 -36.21
C ASN A 357 10.21 8.99 -36.99
N ALA A 358 9.05 9.14 -36.36
CA ALA A 358 7.86 9.77 -36.93
C ALA A 358 7.89 11.31 -36.81
N GLY A 359 8.93 11.85 -36.17
CA GLY A 359 9.10 13.26 -35.90
C GLY A 359 9.62 14.01 -37.12
N THR A 360 9.61 15.33 -37.02
CA THR A 360 10.02 16.23 -38.11
C THR A 360 11.48 16.67 -38.00
N ALA A 361 12.21 16.22 -36.96
CA ALA A 361 13.65 16.41 -36.80
C ALA A 361 14.40 15.07 -36.60
N ALA A 362 15.72 15.06 -36.83
CA ALA A 362 16.53 13.85 -36.68
C ALA A 362 16.69 13.46 -35.20
N ALA A 363 16.58 12.17 -34.91
CA ALA A 363 16.83 11.59 -33.59
C ALA A 363 18.32 11.21 -33.45
N PRO A 364 18.97 11.52 -32.31
CA PRO A 364 20.29 10.99 -31.97
C PRO A 364 20.23 9.48 -31.70
N ALA A 365 21.39 8.83 -31.54
CA ALA A 365 21.45 7.41 -31.22
C ALA A 365 20.94 7.12 -29.80
N THR A 366 20.24 6.00 -29.63
CA THR A 366 19.69 5.52 -28.36
C THR A 366 19.65 3.98 -28.34
N THR A 367 18.79 3.37 -27.52
CA THR A 367 18.59 1.92 -27.41
C THR A 367 17.12 1.55 -27.51
N VAL A 368 16.85 0.28 -27.74
CA VAL A 368 15.52 -0.32 -27.64
C VAL A 368 15.60 -1.55 -26.73
N ASN A 369 14.76 -1.59 -25.70
CA ASN A 369 14.59 -2.76 -24.85
C ASN A 369 13.45 -3.61 -25.40
N VAL A 370 13.68 -4.91 -25.57
CA VAL A 370 12.60 -5.89 -25.83
C VAL A 370 12.32 -6.61 -24.54
N SER A 371 11.04 -6.64 -24.15
CA SER A 371 10.56 -7.36 -22.98
C SER A 371 9.70 -8.54 -23.40
N LEU A 372 9.80 -9.62 -22.63
CA LEU A 372 8.90 -10.77 -22.69
C LEU A 372 8.17 -10.86 -21.36
N GLU A 373 6.83 -10.83 -21.38
CA GLU A 373 6.01 -10.79 -20.15
C GLU A 373 6.41 -9.65 -19.20
N GLY A 374 6.72 -8.48 -19.76
CA GLY A 374 7.08 -7.28 -18.98
C GLY A 374 8.53 -7.22 -18.47
N THR A 375 9.30 -8.31 -18.52
CA THR A 375 10.73 -8.31 -18.13
C THR A 375 11.63 -8.06 -19.32
N VAL A 376 12.61 -7.14 -19.19
CA VAL A 376 13.59 -6.86 -20.24
C VAL A 376 14.38 -8.13 -20.56
N ALA A 377 14.14 -8.68 -21.76
CA ALA A 377 14.73 -9.90 -22.27
C ALA A 377 16.01 -9.66 -23.08
N GLY A 378 16.19 -8.43 -23.58
CA GLY A 378 17.40 -7.99 -24.25
C GLY A 378 17.33 -6.52 -24.66
N THR A 379 18.48 -5.95 -24.98
CA THR A 379 18.62 -4.55 -25.43
C THR A 379 19.37 -4.50 -26.76
N GLY A 380 18.89 -3.67 -27.68
CA GLY A 380 19.51 -3.39 -28.98
C GLY A 380 19.89 -1.92 -29.13
N ALA A 381 20.97 -1.65 -29.87
CA ALA A 381 21.39 -0.29 -30.18
C ALA A 381 20.57 0.28 -31.36
N VAL A 382 20.07 1.49 -31.19
CA VAL A 382 19.37 2.28 -32.23
C VAL A 382 20.31 3.40 -32.66
N GLY A 383 20.77 3.38 -33.91
CA GLY A 383 21.58 4.48 -34.46
C GLY A 383 20.77 5.77 -34.63
N ALA A 384 21.43 6.87 -34.99
CA ALA A 384 20.73 8.11 -35.31
C ALA A 384 19.75 7.91 -36.49
N LEU A 385 18.55 8.46 -36.39
CA LEU A 385 17.46 8.28 -37.35
C LEU A 385 16.98 9.62 -37.91
N ALA A 386 17.04 9.79 -39.24
CA ALA A 386 16.46 10.94 -39.91
C ALA A 386 14.92 10.96 -39.77
N PRO A 387 14.25 12.11 -39.96
CA PRO A 387 12.78 12.18 -40.05
C PRO A 387 12.23 11.13 -41.03
N ASP A 388 11.14 10.47 -40.64
CA ASP A 388 10.47 9.38 -41.37
C ASP A 388 11.29 8.11 -41.63
N ALA A 389 12.54 8.04 -41.16
CA ALA A 389 13.36 6.84 -41.32
C ALA A 389 12.97 5.76 -40.31
N SER A 390 13.05 4.50 -40.75
CA SER A 390 12.91 3.32 -39.90
C SER A 390 14.16 2.44 -39.95
N VAL A 391 14.44 1.74 -38.85
CA VAL A 391 15.50 0.74 -38.75
C VAL A 391 14.98 -0.50 -38.03
N LYS A 392 15.40 -1.69 -38.49
CA LYS A 392 15.16 -2.94 -37.79
C LYS A 392 16.33 -3.24 -36.87
N VAL A 393 16.03 -3.46 -35.59
CA VAL A 393 17.03 -3.74 -34.55
C VAL A 393 16.83 -5.16 -34.06
N PRO A 394 17.77 -6.08 -34.36
CA PRO A 394 17.70 -7.44 -33.85
C PRO A 394 18.12 -7.49 -32.39
N VAL A 395 17.23 -7.95 -31.52
CA VAL A 395 17.43 -8.11 -30.08
C VAL A 395 17.37 -9.59 -29.73
N LYS A 396 18.49 -10.14 -29.26
CA LYS A 396 18.57 -11.54 -28.85
C LYS A 396 17.84 -11.70 -27.51
N VAL A 397 16.79 -12.50 -27.48
CA VAL A 397 16.00 -12.77 -26.26
C VAL A 397 16.23 -14.18 -25.70
N GLY A 398 17.15 -14.96 -26.30
CA GLY A 398 17.56 -16.26 -25.79
C GLY A 398 16.54 -17.38 -26.01
N LYS A 399 16.76 -18.53 -25.37
CA LYS A 399 15.79 -19.63 -25.32
C LYS A 399 14.66 -19.30 -24.34
N ARG A 400 13.47 -19.81 -24.59
CA ARG A 400 12.29 -19.60 -23.73
C ARG A 400 11.58 -20.92 -23.49
N PRO A 401 11.02 -21.16 -22.29
CA PRO A 401 10.17 -22.33 -22.04
C PRO A 401 8.99 -22.40 -23.03
N MET A 402 8.34 -23.57 -23.13
CA MET A 402 7.07 -23.67 -23.86
C MET A 402 6.06 -22.67 -23.27
N GLY A 403 5.41 -21.89 -24.12
CA GLY A 403 4.50 -20.87 -23.67
C GLY A 403 4.15 -19.87 -24.75
N SER A 404 3.20 -19.00 -24.43
CA SER A 404 2.81 -17.89 -25.29
C SER A 404 3.22 -16.60 -24.59
N TYR A 405 4.20 -15.90 -25.16
CA TYR A 405 4.79 -14.68 -24.59
C TYR A 405 4.27 -13.45 -25.30
N THR A 406 3.75 -12.49 -24.54
CA THR A 406 3.64 -11.10 -24.94
C THR A 406 5.05 -10.58 -25.20
N VAL A 407 5.26 -10.03 -26.40
CA VAL A 407 6.50 -9.36 -26.77
C VAL A 407 6.21 -7.88 -26.80
N SER A 408 6.94 -7.11 -26.02
CA SER A 408 6.88 -5.65 -26.08
C SER A 408 8.26 -5.07 -26.34
N ALA A 409 8.31 -3.84 -26.83
CA ALA A 409 9.56 -3.11 -26.92
C ALA A 409 9.35 -1.64 -26.61
N VAL A 410 10.37 -1.03 -26.03
CA VAL A 410 10.43 0.41 -25.70
C VAL A 410 11.70 0.99 -26.29
N VAL A 411 11.58 1.96 -27.18
CA VAL A 411 12.72 2.75 -27.69
C VAL A 411 13.00 3.92 -26.75
N ASP A 412 14.28 4.27 -26.61
CA ASP A 412 14.77 5.26 -25.64
C ASP A 412 14.28 5.05 -24.20
N PRO A 413 14.43 3.83 -23.63
CA PRO A 413 13.90 3.51 -22.30
C PRO A 413 14.54 4.31 -21.16
N ALA A 414 15.62 5.05 -21.41
CA ALA A 414 16.29 5.92 -20.44
C ALA A 414 15.83 7.39 -20.54
N ASP A 415 14.88 7.70 -21.44
CA ASP A 415 14.33 9.04 -21.69
C ASP A 415 15.43 10.10 -21.89
N THR A 416 16.37 9.79 -22.79
CA THR A 416 17.54 10.63 -23.07
C THR A 416 17.38 11.48 -24.32
N VAL A 417 16.41 11.16 -25.17
CA VAL A 417 16.05 11.88 -26.39
C VAL A 417 14.79 12.69 -26.11
N ALA A 418 14.85 14.01 -26.33
CA ALA A 418 13.67 14.86 -26.22
C ALA A 418 12.80 14.71 -27.47
N GLU A 419 11.57 14.21 -27.31
CA GLU A 419 10.68 13.86 -28.42
C GLU A 419 9.34 14.64 -28.40
N LEU A 420 8.60 14.57 -29.51
CA LEU A 420 7.25 15.15 -29.62
C LEU A 420 6.23 14.41 -28.74
N ASP A 421 6.39 13.10 -28.58
CA ASP A 421 5.46 12.26 -27.83
C ASP A 421 6.13 11.01 -27.23
N ASN A 422 6.73 11.16 -26.05
CA ASN A 422 7.31 10.04 -25.28
C ASN A 422 6.32 8.91 -24.94
N THR A 423 5.00 9.13 -25.10
CA THR A 423 4.01 8.10 -24.76
C THR A 423 3.86 7.01 -25.82
N ASN A 424 4.43 7.22 -27.02
CA ASN A 424 4.30 6.31 -28.15
C ASN A 424 5.56 5.44 -28.40
N ASN A 425 6.56 5.53 -27.51
CA ASN A 425 7.83 4.82 -27.62
C ASN A 425 7.71 3.32 -27.36
N SER A 426 6.57 2.88 -26.85
CA SER A 426 6.31 1.49 -26.52
C SER A 426 5.34 0.83 -27.51
N ARG A 427 5.57 -0.46 -27.78
CA ARG A 427 4.65 -1.28 -28.56
C ARG A 427 4.61 -2.71 -28.06
N ASN A 428 3.40 -3.25 -28.01
CA ASN A 428 3.16 -4.70 -27.92
C ASN A 428 3.06 -5.31 -29.32
N ALA A 429 3.64 -6.50 -29.51
CA ALA A 429 3.48 -7.26 -30.73
C ALA A 429 2.00 -7.65 -30.93
N ALA A 430 1.57 -7.68 -32.19
CA ALA A 430 0.19 -8.01 -32.55
C ALA A 430 -0.15 -9.49 -32.33
N SER A 431 0.86 -10.36 -32.34
CA SER A 431 0.75 -11.77 -31.99
C SER A 431 1.64 -12.05 -30.78
N LYS A 432 1.32 -13.12 -30.04
CA LYS A 432 2.20 -13.63 -28.99
C LYS A 432 3.29 -14.49 -29.63
N LEU A 433 4.50 -14.43 -29.10
CA LEU A 433 5.56 -15.40 -29.40
C LEU A 433 5.15 -16.75 -28.80
N VAL A 434 4.70 -17.67 -29.66
CA VAL A 434 4.32 -19.03 -29.23
C VAL A 434 5.54 -19.93 -29.36
N VAL A 435 6.06 -20.33 -28.21
CA VAL A 435 7.10 -21.35 -28.10
C VAL A 435 6.42 -22.68 -27.90
N GLY A 436 6.54 -23.57 -28.88
CA GLY A 436 5.94 -24.91 -28.85
C GLY A 436 6.76 -25.91 -28.05
N GLN A 437 6.12 -27.03 -27.71
CA GLN A 437 6.84 -28.19 -27.18
C GLN A 437 7.75 -28.77 -28.27
N ALA A 438 8.97 -29.16 -27.91
CA ALA A 438 9.82 -29.90 -28.84
C ALA A 438 9.24 -31.32 -29.08
N PRO A 439 9.43 -31.92 -30.28
CA PRO A 439 8.99 -33.29 -30.55
C PRO A 439 9.81 -34.32 -29.76
N GLY A 440 9.15 -35.21 -29.01
CA GLY A 440 9.80 -36.27 -28.24
C GLY A 440 9.10 -36.59 -26.90
N PRO A 441 9.64 -37.56 -26.13
CA PRO A 441 9.27 -37.81 -24.74
C PRO A 441 9.63 -36.63 -23.83
N ASP A 442 8.84 -36.42 -22.76
CA ASP A 442 9.07 -35.35 -21.78
C ASP A 442 8.41 -35.74 -20.46
N LEU A 443 9.21 -36.22 -19.52
CA LEU A 443 8.78 -36.66 -18.21
C LEU A 443 8.78 -35.49 -17.23
N GLU A 444 7.83 -35.53 -16.30
CA GLU A 444 7.82 -34.67 -15.14
C GLU A 444 7.29 -35.46 -13.95
N VAL A 445 7.72 -35.10 -12.74
CA VAL A 445 7.13 -35.66 -11.53
C VAL A 445 6.03 -34.72 -11.04
N THR A 446 4.85 -35.27 -10.77
CA THR A 446 3.66 -34.48 -10.38
C THR A 446 3.23 -34.71 -8.92
N GLY A 447 3.87 -35.64 -8.21
CA GLY A 447 3.57 -35.85 -6.80
C GLY A 447 4.38 -36.98 -6.14
N ILE A 448 4.43 -36.92 -4.81
CA ILE A 448 5.03 -37.95 -3.95
C ILE A 448 4.04 -38.24 -2.82
N THR A 449 3.71 -39.50 -2.57
CA THR A 449 2.90 -39.92 -1.42
C THR A 449 3.73 -40.73 -0.44
N THR A 450 3.47 -40.57 0.86
CA THR A 450 4.16 -41.24 1.96
C THR A 450 3.18 -42.10 2.76
N ASN A 451 3.67 -43.23 3.26
CA ASN A 451 2.94 -44.04 4.24
C ASN A 451 3.91 -44.48 5.36
N PRO A 452 3.66 -44.10 6.63
CA PRO A 452 2.58 -43.22 7.09
C PRO A 452 2.75 -41.77 6.60
N SER A 453 1.66 -41.00 6.57
CA SER A 453 1.64 -39.61 6.07
C SER A 453 2.34 -38.62 7.02
N SER A 454 2.31 -38.88 8.34
CA SER A 454 3.04 -38.15 9.39
C SER A 454 3.88 -39.12 10.22
N PRO A 455 5.10 -39.47 9.79
CA PRO A 455 5.94 -40.42 10.50
C PRO A 455 6.55 -39.82 11.77
N ALA A 456 6.51 -40.58 12.86
CA ALA A 456 7.32 -40.29 14.05
C ALA A 456 8.80 -40.57 13.77
N VAL A 457 9.70 -39.94 14.53
CA VAL A 457 11.14 -40.26 14.50
C VAL A 457 11.33 -41.75 14.75
N GLY A 458 12.05 -42.44 13.86
CA GLY A 458 12.30 -43.88 13.89
C GLY A 458 11.28 -44.73 13.11
N ALA A 459 10.19 -44.16 12.59
CA ALA A 459 9.21 -44.91 11.80
C ALA A 459 9.73 -45.27 10.40
N LYS A 460 9.37 -46.45 9.88
CA LYS A 460 9.61 -46.80 8.48
C LYS A 460 8.60 -46.11 7.57
N VAL A 461 9.08 -45.52 6.47
CA VAL A 461 8.27 -44.81 5.48
C VAL A 461 8.46 -45.43 4.11
N THR A 462 7.34 -45.70 3.43
CA THR A 462 7.29 -46.11 2.02
C THR A 462 6.79 -44.97 1.14
N PHE A 463 7.23 -44.93 -0.12
CA PHE A 463 6.93 -43.83 -1.04
C PHE A 463 6.36 -44.31 -2.38
N THR A 464 5.45 -43.52 -2.95
CA THR A 464 5.01 -43.66 -4.36
C THR A 464 5.16 -42.31 -5.06
N VAL A 465 5.70 -42.32 -6.28
CA VAL A 465 5.95 -41.12 -7.09
C VAL A 465 5.04 -41.13 -8.31
N ALA A 466 4.34 -40.02 -8.59
CA ALA A 466 3.56 -39.85 -9.81
C ALA A 466 4.44 -39.24 -10.91
N VAL A 467 4.70 -39.99 -11.98
CA VAL A 467 5.49 -39.54 -13.14
C VAL A 467 4.55 -39.35 -14.32
N HIS A 468 4.47 -38.13 -14.85
CA HIS A 468 3.68 -37.77 -16.02
C HIS A 468 4.59 -37.65 -17.24
N ASN A 469 4.12 -38.09 -18.42
CA ASN A 469 4.78 -37.81 -19.70
C ASN A 469 3.99 -36.71 -20.40
N ARG A 470 4.43 -35.46 -20.26
CA ARG A 470 3.86 -34.32 -20.97
C ARG A 470 4.25 -34.29 -22.45
N GLY A 471 5.17 -35.16 -22.88
CA GLY A 471 5.74 -35.21 -24.23
C GLY A 471 4.75 -35.65 -25.30
N THR A 472 5.18 -35.52 -26.56
CA THR A 472 4.38 -35.89 -27.74
C THR A 472 4.57 -37.34 -28.17
N SER A 473 5.53 -38.05 -27.57
CA SER A 473 5.84 -39.46 -27.86
C SER A 473 5.81 -40.33 -26.61
N THR A 474 5.51 -41.61 -26.76
CA THR A 474 5.52 -42.59 -25.66
C THR A 474 6.91 -42.80 -25.07
N VAL A 475 7.00 -42.83 -23.75
CA VAL A 475 8.20 -43.22 -23.00
C VAL A 475 8.23 -44.76 -22.87
N PRO A 476 9.32 -45.43 -23.29
CA PRO A 476 9.46 -46.87 -23.11
C PRO A 476 9.63 -47.24 -21.63
N ALA A 477 9.21 -48.45 -21.25
CA ALA A 477 9.42 -48.93 -19.87
C ALA A 477 10.92 -49.11 -19.55
N GLY A 478 11.29 -48.88 -18.29
CA GLY A 478 12.62 -49.22 -17.76
C GLY A 478 13.48 -48.04 -17.32
N SER A 479 13.03 -46.79 -17.47
CA SER A 479 13.71 -45.65 -16.86
C SER A 479 13.64 -45.71 -15.32
N VAL A 480 14.56 -45.01 -14.65
CA VAL A 480 14.68 -45.02 -13.19
C VAL A 480 13.99 -43.79 -12.61
N THR A 481 12.97 -43.98 -11.78
CA THR A 481 12.47 -42.90 -10.90
C THR A 481 13.26 -42.93 -9.61
N ARG A 482 14.02 -41.88 -9.32
CA ARG A 482 14.80 -41.75 -8.10
C ARG A 482 14.06 -40.89 -7.10
N LEU A 483 14.07 -41.27 -5.83
CA LEU A 483 13.63 -40.43 -4.72
C LEU A 483 14.82 -40.23 -3.78
N THR A 484 15.18 -38.98 -3.50
CA THR A 484 16.09 -38.63 -2.40
C THR A 484 15.29 -38.12 -1.21
N VAL A 485 15.54 -38.70 -0.03
CA VAL A 485 14.90 -38.32 1.24
C VAL A 485 15.93 -38.41 2.35
N GLY A 486 16.16 -37.29 3.08
CA GLY A 486 17.12 -37.24 4.19
C GLY A 486 18.51 -37.78 3.82
N GLY A 487 19.03 -37.43 2.64
CA GLY A 487 20.31 -37.93 2.11
C GLY A 487 20.29 -39.38 1.59
N THR A 488 19.21 -40.13 1.80
CA THR A 488 19.04 -41.48 1.27
C THR A 488 18.52 -41.43 -0.16
N THR A 489 19.13 -42.20 -1.06
CA THR A 489 18.67 -42.37 -2.44
C THR A 489 17.95 -43.70 -2.59
N LEU A 490 16.69 -43.66 -2.99
CA LEU A 490 15.84 -44.81 -3.28
C LEU A 490 15.44 -44.79 -4.75
N ASN A 491 15.21 -45.95 -5.37
CA ASN A 491 14.86 -46.03 -6.79
C ASN A 491 13.62 -46.92 -7.00
N GLY A 492 12.75 -46.49 -7.90
CA GLY A 492 11.71 -47.29 -8.54
C GLY A 492 12.01 -47.46 -10.03
N THR A 493 11.35 -48.44 -10.66
CA THR A 493 11.42 -48.62 -12.11
C THR A 493 10.13 -48.11 -12.74
N THR A 494 10.24 -47.16 -13.65
CA THR A 494 9.12 -46.56 -14.36
C THR A 494 8.60 -47.52 -15.44
N GLY A 495 7.28 -47.72 -15.48
CA GLY A 495 6.62 -48.44 -16.57
C GLY A 495 6.61 -47.61 -17.87
N SER A 496 6.03 -48.14 -18.95
CA SER A 496 5.82 -47.34 -20.16
C SER A 496 4.73 -46.31 -19.91
N ILE A 497 4.98 -45.07 -20.34
CA ILE A 497 4.04 -43.95 -20.16
C ILE A 497 3.67 -43.41 -21.56
N PRO A 498 2.42 -43.54 -22.03
CA PRO A 498 1.99 -42.93 -23.28
C PRO A 498 2.07 -41.39 -23.21
N ALA A 499 2.09 -40.73 -24.36
CA ALA A 499 1.99 -39.26 -24.41
C ALA A 499 0.74 -38.78 -23.64
N GLY A 500 0.90 -37.82 -22.74
CA GLY A 500 -0.13 -37.32 -21.82
C GLY A 500 -0.53 -38.29 -20.69
N GLY A 501 0.15 -39.43 -20.52
CA GLY A 501 -0.15 -40.41 -19.48
C GLY A 501 0.59 -40.15 -18.15
N THR A 502 0.11 -40.72 -17.06
CA THR A 502 0.76 -40.68 -15.74
C THR A 502 0.90 -42.09 -15.15
N ALA A 503 2.07 -42.41 -14.60
CA ALA A 503 2.33 -43.66 -13.89
C ALA A 503 2.60 -43.41 -12.40
N ALA A 504 2.02 -44.26 -11.54
CA ALA A 504 2.36 -44.31 -10.12
C ALA A 504 3.51 -45.31 -9.91
N VAL A 505 4.70 -44.78 -9.66
CA VAL A 505 5.94 -45.55 -9.49
C VAL A 505 6.17 -45.82 -8.01
N ALA A 506 6.08 -47.09 -7.61
CA ALA A 506 6.48 -47.51 -6.27
C ALA A 506 8.00 -47.40 -6.12
N ILE A 507 8.46 -46.75 -5.06
CA ILE A 507 9.88 -46.61 -4.74
C ILE A 507 10.31 -47.79 -3.88
N ASN A 508 11.34 -48.52 -4.33
CA ASN A 508 11.84 -49.68 -3.61
C ASN A 508 12.79 -49.28 -2.48
N GLY A 509 12.63 -49.90 -1.30
CA GLY A 509 13.43 -49.66 -0.10
C GLY A 509 12.63 -48.98 1.01
N ASP A 510 13.16 -49.06 2.23
CA ASP A 510 12.60 -48.39 3.41
C ASP A 510 13.46 -47.18 3.76
N TRP A 511 12.84 -46.04 4.07
CA TRP A 511 13.52 -44.93 4.77
C TRP A 511 13.03 -44.91 6.22
N THR A 512 13.96 -44.76 7.17
CA THR A 512 13.62 -44.56 8.59
C THR A 512 13.60 -43.08 8.88
N ALA A 513 12.47 -42.59 9.37
CA ALA A 513 12.23 -41.17 9.58
C ALA A 513 13.17 -40.60 10.66
N THR A 514 13.86 -39.51 10.37
CA THR A 514 14.73 -38.77 11.30
C THR A 514 14.09 -37.42 11.62
N SER A 515 14.22 -36.95 12.86
CA SER A 515 13.62 -35.68 13.30
C SER A 515 13.96 -34.50 12.38
N GLY A 516 13.01 -33.58 12.21
CA GLY A 516 13.08 -32.42 11.33
C GLY A 516 12.24 -32.57 10.05
N GLY A 517 12.39 -31.61 9.14
CA GLY A 517 11.86 -31.72 7.79
C GLY A 517 12.74 -32.63 6.93
N ALA A 518 12.13 -33.51 6.15
CA ALA A 518 12.79 -34.20 5.06
C ALA A 518 12.21 -33.71 3.73
N THR A 519 13.04 -33.11 2.89
CA THR A 519 12.67 -32.81 1.51
C THR A 519 12.68 -34.11 0.72
N LEU A 520 11.50 -34.51 0.26
CA LEU A 520 11.32 -35.60 -0.68
C LEU A 520 11.56 -35.03 -2.07
N THR A 521 12.67 -35.36 -2.72
CA THR A 521 12.94 -34.94 -4.11
C THR A 521 12.90 -36.16 -5.01
N ALA A 522 11.91 -36.21 -5.88
CA ALA A 522 11.76 -37.29 -6.86
C ALA A 522 12.19 -36.80 -8.24
N THR A 523 12.99 -37.59 -8.95
CA THR A 523 13.49 -37.32 -10.29
C THR A 523 13.07 -38.46 -11.20
N ALA A 524 12.28 -38.17 -12.24
CA ALA A 524 12.01 -39.06 -13.34
C ALA A 524 13.27 -39.26 -14.20
N ASP A 525 13.39 -40.43 -14.84
CA ASP A 525 14.56 -40.86 -15.61
C ASP A 525 15.93 -40.40 -15.04
N ALA A 526 16.15 -40.66 -13.75
CA ALA A 526 17.34 -40.21 -13.01
C ALA A 526 18.68 -40.81 -13.50
N THR A 527 18.67 -41.59 -14.58
CA THR A 527 19.82 -42.15 -15.27
C THR A 527 20.04 -41.58 -16.67
N GLY A 528 19.16 -40.70 -17.16
CA GLY A 528 19.24 -40.09 -18.49
C GLY A 528 19.19 -41.12 -19.63
N THR A 529 18.34 -42.14 -19.49
CA THR A 529 18.20 -43.23 -20.46
C THR A 529 17.16 -42.95 -21.53
N VAL A 530 16.24 -42.04 -21.25
CA VAL A 530 15.26 -41.49 -22.17
C VAL A 530 15.81 -40.13 -22.62
N ALA A 531 15.94 -39.91 -23.92
CA ALA A 531 16.30 -38.59 -24.42
C ALA A 531 15.04 -37.72 -24.41
N GLU A 532 15.02 -36.73 -23.52
CA GLU A 532 13.84 -35.92 -23.29
C GLU A 532 13.94 -34.56 -23.99
N THR A 533 12.79 -33.96 -24.27
CA THR A 533 12.73 -32.63 -24.87
C THR A 533 13.02 -31.52 -23.86
N ASN A 534 12.78 -31.81 -22.58
CA ASN A 534 13.15 -31.00 -21.44
C ASN A 534 13.65 -31.94 -20.33
N GLU A 535 14.88 -31.73 -19.87
CA GLU A 535 15.48 -32.52 -18.80
C GLU A 535 15.34 -31.81 -17.44
N ASP A 536 14.94 -30.53 -17.44
CA ASP A 536 14.97 -29.66 -16.26
C ASP A 536 13.68 -29.76 -15.42
N ASN A 537 12.60 -30.32 -15.96
CA ASN A 537 11.30 -30.53 -15.29
C ASN A 537 11.11 -31.95 -14.73
N ASN A 538 12.15 -32.78 -14.80
CA ASN A 538 12.10 -34.16 -14.31
C ASN A 538 11.99 -34.28 -12.78
N THR A 539 12.11 -33.18 -12.04
CA THR A 539 12.25 -33.20 -10.59
C THR A 539 11.08 -32.52 -9.88
N PHE A 540 10.53 -33.16 -8.86
CA PHE A 540 9.52 -32.60 -7.95
C PHE A 540 9.97 -32.78 -6.51
N ALA A 541 9.78 -31.73 -5.70
CA ALA A 541 10.09 -31.78 -4.29
C ALA A 541 8.86 -31.47 -3.42
N ARG A 542 8.72 -32.16 -2.28
CA ARG A 542 7.80 -31.76 -1.21
C ARG A 542 8.37 -32.05 0.17
N SER A 543 7.96 -31.30 1.17
CA SER A 543 8.38 -31.52 2.55
C SER A 543 7.60 -32.68 3.21
N LEU A 544 8.29 -33.43 4.06
CA LEU A 544 7.75 -34.38 5.02
C LEU A 544 8.20 -33.94 6.41
N VAL A 545 7.27 -33.59 7.29
CA VAL A 545 7.62 -33.29 8.68
C VAL A 545 7.79 -34.60 9.45
N VAL A 546 8.92 -34.74 10.12
CA VAL A 546 9.19 -35.81 11.06
C VAL A 546 9.49 -35.18 12.43
N GLY A 547 8.69 -35.47 13.45
CA GLY A 547 8.85 -34.83 14.76
C GLY A 547 7.97 -33.59 14.94
N ARG A 548 8.47 -32.56 15.65
CA ARG A 548 7.72 -31.34 16.02
C ARG A 548 8.17 -30.13 15.21
N GLY A 549 7.31 -29.12 15.10
CA GLY A 549 7.55 -27.89 14.36
C GLY A 549 7.26 -28.02 12.87
N ALA A 550 7.42 -26.90 12.15
CA ALA A 550 7.29 -26.85 10.70
C ALA A 550 8.57 -27.36 10.01
N ALA A 551 8.39 -28.10 8.92
CA ALA A 551 9.45 -28.43 7.96
C ALA A 551 9.64 -27.25 7.01
N VAL A 552 10.41 -26.27 7.47
CA VAL A 552 10.79 -25.08 6.71
C VAL A 552 11.98 -25.38 5.79
N PRO A 553 12.07 -24.73 4.61
CA PRO A 553 13.15 -24.96 3.65
C PRO A 553 14.47 -24.25 4.01
N TYR A 554 14.46 -23.38 5.03
CA TYR A 554 15.61 -22.65 5.52
C TYR A 554 16.23 -23.33 6.75
N THR A 555 17.50 -23.03 7.01
CA THR A 555 18.17 -23.35 8.28
C THR A 555 18.45 -22.05 9.02
N GLU A 556 18.06 -22.02 10.29
CA GLU A 556 18.28 -20.89 11.20
C GLU A 556 19.64 -21.02 11.89
N TYR A 557 20.35 -19.91 12.07
CA TYR A 557 21.62 -19.82 12.77
C TYR A 557 21.58 -18.64 13.75
N GLU A 558 21.70 -18.93 15.05
CA GLU A 558 21.76 -17.91 16.11
C GLU A 558 23.11 -17.19 16.10
N ALA A 559 23.11 -15.87 16.30
CA ALA A 559 24.31 -15.05 16.24
C ALA A 559 25.32 -15.40 17.33
N GLU A 560 24.83 -15.72 18.53
CA GLU A 560 25.61 -16.09 19.71
C GLU A 560 26.29 -17.45 19.59
N ASP A 561 25.78 -18.34 18.74
CA ASP A 561 26.40 -19.65 18.45
C ASP A 561 27.51 -19.54 17.38
N GLY A 562 27.53 -18.42 16.64
CA GLY A 562 28.53 -18.12 15.62
C GLY A 562 29.85 -17.59 16.18
N ARG A 563 30.80 -17.30 15.29
CA ARG A 563 32.01 -16.56 15.65
C ARG A 563 31.72 -15.06 15.55
N TYR A 564 31.97 -14.30 16.60
CA TYR A 564 31.72 -12.86 16.57
C TYR A 564 32.85 -12.03 17.19
N ASP A 565 33.01 -10.81 16.69
CA ASP A 565 33.71 -9.71 17.34
C ASP A 565 32.68 -8.61 17.57
N GLY A 566 32.16 -8.54 18.78
CA GLY A 566 31.00 -7.74 19.16
C GLY A 566 30.69 -7.92 20.65
N THR A 567 29.61 -7.32 21.11
CA THR A 567 29.14 -7.47 22.50
C THR A 567 27.97 -8.45 22.54
N LEU A 568 28.13 -9.57 23.24
CA LEU A 568 27.02 -10.48 23.52
C LEU A 568 26.02 -9.81 24.47
N LEU A 569 24.76 -9.77 24.07
CA LEU A 569 23.62 -9.34 24.88
C LEU A 569 22.92 -10.60 25.41
N LYS A 570 22.56 -10.60 26.69
CA LYS A 570 21.86 -11.70 27.34
C LYS A 570 20.89 -11.19 28.39
N THR A 571 19.68 -11.74 28.44
CA THR A 571 18.69 -11.36 29.44
C THR A 571 18.87 -12.17 30.75
N ASP A 572 18.25 -11.70 31.83
CA ASP A 572 18.25 -12.42 33.10
C ASP A 572 17.21 -13.56 33.13
N ALA A 573 17.19 -14.33 34.22
CA ALA A 573 16.24 -15.43 34.35
C ALA A 573 14.78 -14.98 34.37
N LYS A 574 14.48 -13.75 34.78
CA LYS A 574 13.11 -13.21 34.86
C LYS A 574 12.58 -12.78 33.50
N ARG A 575 13.49 -12.47 32.55
CA ARG A 575 13.16 -12.07 31.18
C ARG A 575 12.19 -10.88 31.16
N THR A 576 12.46 -9.91 32.03
CA THR A 576 11.64 -8.71 32.21
C THR A 576 11.39 -8.01 30.87
N PHE A 577 10.11 -7.75 30.56
CA PHE A 577 9.65 -7.16 29.30
C PHE A 577 8.98 -5.78 29.48
N GLY A 578 8.74 -5.32 30.71
CA GLY A 578 8.20 -3.98 30.97
C GLY A 578 9.13 -2.82 30.60
N HIS A 579 10.39 -3.13 30.23
CA HIS A 579 11.43 -2.15 29.89
C HIS A 579 12.16 -2.53 28.60
N THR A 580 12.77 -1.52 27.97
CA THR A 580 13.54 -1.70 26.72
C THR A 580 14.71 -2.66 26.95
N ASN A 581 14.63 -3.87 26.40
CA ASN A 581 15.67 -4.89 26.52
C ASN A 581 15.75 -5.76 25.26
N PHE A 582 16.79 -5.54 24.46
CA PHE A 582 17.02 -6.31 23.23
C PHE A 582 17.17 -7.80 23.47
N ALA A 583 17.89 -8.20 24.53
CA ALA A 583 18.14 -9.62 24.78
C ALA A 583 16.86 -10.37 25.18
N THR A 584 15.92 -9.71 25.89
CA THR A 584 14.61 -10.33 26.16
C THR A 584 13.88 -10.64 24.85
N GLU A 585 13.95 -9.75 23.85
CA GLU A 585 13.30 -9.91 22.55
C GLU A 585 14.12 -10.72 21.51
N SER A 586 15.30 -11.19 21.87
CA SER A 586 16.17 -12.00 21.01
C SER A 586 15.77 -13.48 21.07
N SER A 587 15.97 -14.22 19.98
CA SER A 587 15.91 -15.68 20.00
C SER A 587 17.00 -16.22 20.91
N GLY A 588 16.75 -17.38 21.54
CA GLY A 588 17.64 -17.88 22.59
C GLY A 588 17.73 -16.99 23.85
N ARG A 589 17.13 -15.79 23.81
CA ARG A 589 17.32 -14.66 24.73
C ARG A 589 18.72 -14.04 24.70
N GLU A 590 19.40 -14.19 23.58
CA GLU A 590 20.77 -13.72 23.35
C GLU A 590 20.92 -13.14 21.95
N SER A 591 21.81 -12.17 21.77
CA SER A 591 22.12 -11.61 20.44
C SER A 591 23.46 -10.88 20.47
N VAL A 592 24.02 -10.54 19.30
CA VAL A 592 25.31 -9.86 19.22
C VAL A 592 25.17 -8.42 18.73
N ARG A 593 25.72 -7.48 19.51
CA ARG A 593 25.74 -6.06 19.21
C ARG A 593 27.08 -5.60 18.60
N LEU A 594 27.01 -4.86 17.51
CA LEU A 594 28.14 -4.28 16.76
C LEU A 594 28.10 -2.74 16.86
N ASP A 595 29.03 -2.16 17.61
CA ASP A 595 29.12 -0.72 17.93
C ASP A 595 30.26 0.00 17.18
N THR A 596 31.20 -0.73 16.57
CA THR A 596 32.36 -0.11 15.90
C THR A 596 32.69 -0.79 14.57
N THR A 597 33.30 -0.04 13.65
CA THR A 597 33.72 -0.56 12.34
C THR A 597 34.72 -1.72 12.52
N GLY A 598 34.51 -2.81 11.79
CA GLY A 598 35.28 -4.05 11.84
C GLY A 598 34.63 -5.15 12.70
N GLN A 599 33.67 -4.81 13.57
CA GLN A 599 32.91 -5.80 14.33
C GLN A 599 31.97 -6.61 13.44
N TYR A 600 31.78 -7.90 13.78
CA TYR A 600 31.07 -8.85 12.93
C TYR A 600 30.42 -10.00 13.71
N VAL A 601 29.51 -10.70 13.03
CA VAL A 601 29.04 -12.06 13.34
C VAL A 601 29.25 -12.95 12.11
N GLU A 602 29.75 -14.17 12.29
CA GLU A 602 30.12 -15.12 11.25
C GLU A 602 29.53 -16.51 11.53
N PHE A 603 28.88 -17.06 10.51
CA PHE A 603 28.12 -18.29 10.53
C PHE A 603 28.67 -19.27 9.50
N THR A 604 28.80 -20.54 9.86
CA THR A 604 29.17 -21.59 8.91
C THR A 604 27.92 -22.33 8.45
N SER A 605 27.59 -22.19 7.16
CA SER A 605 26.41 -22.84 6.57
C SER A 605 26.49 -24.37 6.62
N THR A 606 25.38 -25.01 6.99
CA THR A 606 25.18 -26.47 6.97
C THR A 606 24.32 -26.93 5.79
N THR A 607 23.78 -25.98 5.02
CA THR A 607 22.96 -26.19 3.83
C THR A 607 23.50 -25.33 2.68
N PRO A 608 23.31 -25.75 1.40
CA PRO A 608 23.49 -24.84 0.28
C PRO A 608 22.51 -23.68 0.40
N SER A 609 22.90 -22.48 -0.05
CA SER A 609 22.06 -21.30 0.10
C SER A 609 22.29 -20.26 -0.99
N ASN A 610 21.22 -19.62 -1.43
CA ASN A 610 21.24 -18.48 -2.35
C ASN A 610 20.33 -17.34 -1.85
N SER A 611 19.93 -17.37 -0.58
CA SER A 611 19.21 -16.30 0.09
C SER A 611 19.65 -16.17 1.53
N ILE A 612 19.32 -15.02 2.11
CA ILE A 612 19.53 -14.73 3.52
C ILE A 612 18.34 -13.92 4.05
N VAL A 613 17.86 -14.28 5.24
CA VAL A 613 17.04 -13.41 6.09
C VAL A 613 17.87 -13.07 7.32
N VAL A 614 17.90 -11.80 7.73
CA VAL A 614 18.61 -11.33 8.91
C VAL A 614 17.59 -10.74 9.88
N ARG A 615 17.40 -11.38 11.04
CA ARG A 615 16.65 -10.76 12.14
C ARG A 615 17.57 -9.80 12.87
N ASN A 616 17.23 -8.52 12.86
CA ASN A 616 18.13 -7.46 13.28
C ASN A 616 17.40 -6.31 13.97
N SER A 617 18.18 -5.50 14.67
CA SER A 617 17.75 -4.19 15.16
C SER A 617 18.81 -3.14 14.88
N ILE A 618 18.39 -2.06 14.24
CA ILE A 618 19.15 -0.81 14.12
C ILE A 618 18.40 0.31 14.87
N PRO A 619 19.09 1.39 15.30
CA PRO A 619 18.43 2.52 15.94
C PRO A 619 17.25 3.05 15.13
N ASP A 620 16.18 3.46 15.81
CA ASP A 620 15.12 4.26 15.22
C ASP A 620 15.62 5.64 14.75
N ALA A 621 14.84 6.31 13.90
CA ALA A 621 15.03 7.72 13.61
C ALA A 621 14.72 8.58 14.85
N ALA A 622 15.41 9.73 14.97
CA ALA A 622 15.28 10.60 16.13
C ALA A 622 13.83 11.11 16.37
N ALA A 623 13.01 11.20 15.32
CA ALA A 623 11.61 11.61 15.39
C ALA A 623 10.63 10.42 15.36
N GLY A 624 11.12 9.18 15.33
CA GLY A 624 10.31 8.00 15.04
C GLY A 624 10.13 7.74 13.55
N GLY A 625 9.35 6.70 13.24
CA GLY A 625 9.02 6.31 11.86
C GLY A 625 10.11 5.51 11.14
N GLY A 626 11.19 5.15 11.84
CA GLY A 626 12.27 4.32 11.35
C GLY A 626 13.25 4.98 10.40
N ARG A 627 14.30 4.22 10.08
CA ARG A 627 15.33 4.56 9.12
C ARG A 627 15.91 3.31 8.49
N GLU A 628 16.64 3.50 7.41
CA GLU A 628 17.42 2.44 6.77
C GLU A 628 18.92 2.63 7.05
N ALA A 629 19.64 1.52 7.12
CA ALA A 629 21.10 1.49 7.17
C ALA A 629 21.58 0.21 6.48
N THR A 630 22.87 0.15 6.13
CA THR A 630 23.43 -1.06 5.54
C THR A 630 24.28 -1.86 6.52
N ILE A 631 24.39 -3.17 6.29
CA ILE A 631 25.42 -4.04 6.86
C ILE A 631 26.13 -4.79 5.73
N SER A 632 27.44 -4.94 5.81
CA SER A 632 28.21 -5.62 4.77
C SER A 632 28.18 -7.14 4.95
N LEU A 633 27.84 -7.86 3.88
CA LEU A 633 27.81 -9.32 3.82
C LEU A 633 29.05 -9.84 3.10
N TYR A 634 29.73 -10.80 3.72
CA TYR A 634 30.84 -11.54 3.17
C TYR A 634 30.53 -13.04 3.10
N ALA A 635 31.13 -13.74 2.15
CA ALA A 635 31.15 -15.19 2.05
C ALA A 635 32.61 -15.64 1.88
N ASP A 636 33.09 -16.53 2.75
CA ASP A 636 34.48 -17.01 2.79
C ASP A 636 35.51 -15.85 2.78
N GLY A 637 35.21 -14.79 3.54
CA GLY A 637 36.03 -13.59 3.63
C GLY A 637 36.00 -12.66 2.39
N THR A 638 35.21 -13.00 1.36
CA THR A 638 35.04 -12.17 0.16
C THR A 638 33.76 -11.34 0.28
N PHE A 639 33.85 -10.04 0.00
CA PHE A 639 32.67 -9.16 0.01
C PHE A 639 31.67 -9.60 -1.05
N VAL A 640 30.41 -9.79 -0.64
CA VAL A 640 29.30 -10.19 -1.52
C VAL A 640 28.51 -8.96 -1.92
N ARG A 641 27.91 -8.28 -0.93
CA ARG A 641 27.10 -7.07 -1.10
C ARG A 641 26.85 -6.39 0.24
N LYS A 642 26.32 -5.18 0.20
CA LYS A 642 25.63 -4.60 1.36
C LYS A 642 24.17 -5.07 1.39
N LEU A 643 23.68 -5.42 2.58
CA LEU A 643 22.28 -5.69 2.87
C LEU A 643 21.66 -4.44 3.48
N THR A 644 20.47 -4.06 3.01
CA THR A 644 19.69 -2.97 3.62
C THR A 644 18.95 -3.54 4.83
N LEU A 645 19.13 -2.90 5.98
CA LEU A 645 18.39 -3.13 7.21
C LEU A 645 17.47 -1.94 7.44
N SER A 646 16.30 -2.19 8.04
CA SER A 646 15.31 -1.15 8.30
C SER A 646 14.79 -1.23 9.73
N SER A 647 14.55 -0.07 10.34
CA SER A 647 13.80 0.02 11.59
C SER A 647 12.37 0.51 11.40
N LYS A 648 11.89 0.67 10.15
CA LYS A 648 10.58 1.24 9.79
C LYS A 648 9.41 0.56 10.50
N HIS A 649 9.45 -0.76 10.61
CA HIS A 649 8.35 -1.52 11.20
C HIS A 649 8.59 -1.88 12.68
N SER A 650 9.83 -1.82 13.16
CA SER A 650 10.20 -1.99 14.57
C SER A 650 9.98 -0.72 15.41
N TRP A 651 10.29 -0.80 16.71
CA TRP A 651 10.26 0.30 17.69
C TRP A 651 8.84 0.84 18.00
N LEU A 652 8.20 0.24 18.99
CA LEU A 652 6.95 0.73 19.56
C LEU A 652 7.14 1.24 21.00
N TYR A 653 6.81 2.50 21.22
CA TYR A 653 7.03 3.26 22.45
C TYR A 653 5.77 3.40 23.31
N GLY A 654 5.90 3.36 24.64
CA GLY A 654 4.76 3.28 25.58
C GLY A 654 4.86 2.15 26.62
N THR A 655 3.70 1.63 27.07
CA THR A 655 3.60 0.53 28.06
C THR A 655 3.07 -0.74 27.41
N THR A 656 3.50 -1.91 27.90
CA THR A 656 3.04 -3.22 27.41
C THR A 656 1.56 -3.47 27.71
N ASP A 657 1.01 -2.79 28.73
CA ASP A 657 -0.37 -3.00 29.21
C ASP A 657 -1.41 -2.23 28.39
N ASP A 658 -0.97 -1.24 27.60
CA ASP A 658 -1.81 -0.44 26.71
C ASP A 658 -1.30 -0.60 25.26
N PRO A 659 -1.57 -1.76 24.64
CA PRO A 659 -1.04 -2.10 23.32
C PRO A 659 -1.55 -1.17 22.21
N GLU A 660 -2.76 -0.65 22.35
CA GLU A 660 -3.36 0.29 21.39
C GLU A 660 -2.85 1.73 21.62
N GLY A 661 -2.32 2.01 22.80
CA GLY A 661 -1.61 3.25 23.13
C GLY A 661 -0.12 3.24 22.73
N LEU A 662 0.37 2.16 22.14
CA LEU A 662 1.74 2.10 21.62
C LEU A 662 1.91 3.02 20.41
N THR A 663 2.98 3.79 20.40
CA THR A 663 3.23 4.75 19.32
C THR A 663 4.56 4.49 18.64
N ASN A 664 4.65 4.86 17.36
CA ASN A 664 5.90 4.92 16.60
C ASN A 664 6.66 6.25 16.83
N ARG A 665 6.35 6.98 17.90
CA ARG A 665 6.99 8.23 18.28
C ARG A 665 7.86 7.99 19.51
N PRO A 666 9.16 8.27 19.47
CA PRO A 666 10.06 8.04 20.59
C PRO A 666 9.58 8.67 21.90
N GLY A 667 9.41 7.83 22.92
CA GLY A 667 9.02 8.26 24.27
C GLY A 667 8.82 7.10 25.25
N GLY A 668 9.52 7.11 26.39
CA GLY A 668 9.43 6.01 27.36
C GLY A 668 10.14 4.74 26.88
N ASP A 669 9.71 3.59 27.39
CA ASP A 669 10.25 2.28 27.01
C ASP A 669 9.76 1.83 25.63
N ALA A 670 10.66 1.19 24.88
CA ALA A 670 10.44 0.64 23.55
C ALA A 670 10.36 -0.90 23.60
N ARG A 671 9.56 -1.45 22.69
CA ARG A 671 9.45 -2.89 22.44
C ARG A 671 9.26 -3.17 20.95
N ARG A 672 9.16 -4.45 20.57
CA ARG A 672 9.12 -4.87 19.15
C ARG A 672 10.37 -4.32 18.43
N LEU A 673 11.52 -4.54 19.06
CA LEU A 673 12.81 -3.92 18.77
C LEU A 673 13.45 -4.48 17.50
N PHE A 674 13.05 -5.67 17.09
CA PHE A 674 13.60 -6.37 15.93
C PHE A 674 12.62 -6.34 14.75
N ASP A 675 13.22 -6.37 13.56
CA ASP A 675 12.56 -6.62 12.28
C ASP A 675 13.40 -7.63 11.49
N GLU A 676 12.88 -8.07 10.35
CA GLU A 676 13.62 -8.93 9.43
C GLU A 676 13.96 -8.21 8.13
N SER A 677 15.14 -8.50 7.59
CA SER A 677 15.57 -8.00 6.29
C SER A 677 16.06 -9.16 5.46
N HIS A 678 15.59 -9.27 4.22
CA HIS A 678 15.84 -10.45 3.38
C HIS A 678 16.42 -10.07 2.02
N ALA A 679 17.21 -10.98 1.43
CA ALA A 679 17.76 -10.81 0.10
C ALA A 679 17.98 -12.16 -0.61
N LEU A 680 17.68 -12.19 -1.91
CA LEU A 680 18.26 -13.18 -2.82
C LEU A 680 19.71 -12.77 -3.16
N LEU A 681 20.60 -13.76 -3.16
CA LEU A 681 22.00 -13.63 -3.52
C LEU A 681 22.19 -13.95 -5.01
N THR A 682 23.24 -13.39 -5.62
CA THR A 682 23.55 -13.59 -7.04
C THR A 682 23.99 -15.02 -7.37
N ASP A 683 24.57 -15.69 -6.37
CA ASP A 683 25.19 -17.00 -6.50
C ASP A 683 24.59 -17.98 -5.50
N THR A 684 24.69 -19.26 -5.83
CA THR A 684 24.47 -20.34 -4.86
C THR A 684 25.77 -20.68 -4.16
N TYR A 685 25.75 -20.61 -2.84
CA TYR A 685 26.88 -20.94 -1.97
C TYR A 685 26.75 -22.37 -1.46
N PRO A 686 27.83 -23.18 -1.47
CA PRO A 686 27.79 -24.56 -0.99
C PRO A 686 27.75 -24.65 0.54
N VAL A 687 27.41 -25.83 1.06
CA VAL A 687 27.60 -26.18 2.48
C VAL A 687 29.03 -25.88 2.92
N GLY A 688 29.19 -25.31 4.11
CA GLY A 688 30.49 -24.97 4.69
C GLY A 688 30.95 -23.55 4.39
N THR A 689 30.21 -22.80 3.56
CA THR A 689 30.47 -21.37 3.33
C THR A 689 30.37 -20.59 4.64
N GLU A 690 31.35 -19.76 4.93
CA GLU A 690 31.36 -18.83 6.08
C GLU A 690 30.69 -17.50 5.67
N PHE A 691 29.45 -17.31 6.09
CA PHE A 691 28.72 -16.04 5.91
C PHE A 691 29.03 -15.10 7.07
N ARG A 692 29.51 -13.90 6.78
CA ARG A 692 29.81 -12.89 7.81
C ARG A 692 29.03 -11.60 7.55
N LEU A 693 28.30 -11.15 8.57
CA LEU A 693 27.71 -9.81 8.65
C LEU A 693 28.68 -8.92 9.42
N GLN A 694 29.24 -7.91 8.75
CA GLN A 694 30.28 -7.03 9.31
C GLN A 694 29.90 -5.56 9.15
N ARG A 695 30.16 -4.78 10.18
CA ARG A 695 30.00 -3.32 10.14
C ARG A 695 31.25 -2.69 9.50
N ASP A 696 31.17 -2.31 8.24
CA ASP A 696 32.27 -1.66 7.52
C ASP A 696 32.16 -0.13 7.48
N SER A 697 33.12 0.52 6.81
CA SER A 697 32.99 1.94 6.50
C SER A 697 31.76 2.19 5.62
N GLY A 698 30.92 3.14 6.03
CA GLY A 698 29.65 3.41 5.37
C GLY A 698 28.49 2.51 5.83
N ASP A 699 28.71 1.58 6.76
CA ASP A 699 27.65 1.00 7.58
C ASP A 699 27.49 1.90 8.82
N ASP A 700 26.62 2.90 8.68
CA ASP A 700 26.62 4.12 9.47
C ASP A 700 25.57 4.15 10.60
N ALA A 701 24.89 3.03 10.87
CA ALA A 701 24.04 2.96 12.04
C ALA A 701 24.87 3.08 13.33
N ALA A 702 24.30 3.73 14.36
CA ALA A 702 25.01 3.89 15.63
C ALA A 702 25.36 2.53 16.26
N PHE A 703 24.47 1.55 16.12
CA PHE A 703 24.69 0.16 16.44
C PHE A 703 23.93 -0.76 15.48
N TYR A 704 24.32 -2.02 15.47
CA TYR A 704 23.61 -3.12 14.85
C TYR A 704 23.46 -4.23 15.89
N ILE A 705 22.28 -4.78 16.06
CA ILE A 705 22.08 -5.99 16.87
C ILE A 705 21.63 -7.08 15.92
N ILE A 706 22.43 -8.13 15.83
CA ILE A 706 22.18 -9.29 14.99
C ILE A 706 21.72 -10.41 15.93
N ASP A 707 20.51 -10.90 15.69
CA ASP A 707 19.88 -11.96 16.46
C ASP A 707 20.15 -13.32 15.81
N MET A 708 19.66 -13.50 14.58
CA MET A 708 19.80 -14.74 13.83
C MET A 708 19.85 -14.47 12.32
N ILE A 709 20.26 -15.48 11.56
CA ILE A 709 20.03 -15.53 10.12
C ILE A 709 19.28 -16.81 9.71
N ASP A 710 18.39 -16.70 8.72
CA ASP A 710 17.86 -17.85 7.99
C ASP A 710 18.59 -17.96 6.65
N LEU A 711 19.14 -19.13 6.33
CA LEU A 711 19.73 -19.42 5.02
C LEU A 711 18.92 -20.49 4.28
N GLU A 712 18.55 -20.21 3.03
CA GLU A 712 17.69 -21.06 2.20
C GLU A 712 18.28 -21.26 0.80
N GLN A 713 18.13 -22.48 0.25
CA GLN A 713 18.29 -22.71 -1.18
C GLN A 713 16.94 -22.49 -1.87
N VAL A 714 16.71 -21.26 -2.31
CA VAL A 714 15.50 -20.85 -3.02
C VAL A 714 15.52 -21.40 -4.45
N ALA A 715 14.42 -22.03 -4.85
CA ALA A 715 14.23 -22.50 -6.22
C ALA A 715 14.08 -21.33 -7.21
N ALA A 716 14.34 -21.58 -8.50
CA ALA A 716 14.02 -20.64 -9.55
C ALA A 716 12.50 -20.31 -9.56
N PRO A 717 12.08 -19.12 -10.05
CA PRO A 717 10.67 -18.77 -10.13
C PRO A 717 9.87 -19.79 -10.94
N ALA A 718 8.71 -20.19 -10.43
CA ALA A 718 7.83 -21.13 -11.10
C ALA A 718 7.30 -20.54 -12.42
N ALA A 719 7.11 -21.40 -13.43
CA ALA A 719 6.51 -21.01 -14.70
C ALA A 719 4.99 -20.84 -14.57
N LYS A 720 4.42 -19.94 -15.37
CA LYS A 720 2.97 -19.73 -15.45
C LYS A 720 2.27 -21.02 -15.88
N PRO A 721 1.30 -21.55 -15.11
CA PRO A 721 0.45 -22.65 -15.56
C PRO A 721 -0.32 -22.26 -16.82
N ALA A 722 -0.46 -23.19 -17.77
CA ALA A 722 -1.03 -22.92 -19.09
C ALA A 722 -2.47 -22.38 -19.02
N GLU A 723 -3.22 -22.83 -18.00
CA GLU A 723 -4.60 -22.43 -17.75
C GLU A 723 -4.73 -21.02 -17.14
N CYS A 724 -3.70 -20.48 -16.48
CA CYS A 724 -3.79 -19.19 -15.81
C CYS A 724 -3.53 -18.00 -16.75
N VAL A 725 -4.19 -16.87 -16.46
CA VAL A 725 -4.00 -15.59 -17.16
C VAL A 725 -3.24 -14.63 -16.26
N SER A 726 -2.26 -13.91 -16.82
CA SER A 726 -1.37 -13.07 -16.01
C SER A 726 -2.00 -11.72 -15.70
N ILE A 727 -1.72 -11.17 -14.52
CA ILE A 727 -2.06 -9.78 -14.17
C ILE A 727 -1.46 -8.75 -15.15
N THR A 728 -0.38 -9.09 -15.87
CA THR A 728 0.20 -8.22 -16.92
C THR A 728 -0.72 -8.09 -18.13
N ASP A 729 -1.51 -9.12 -18.46
CA ASP A 729 -2.55 -9.03 -19.51
C ASP A 729 -3.66 -8.02 -19.10
N TYR A 730 -3.73 -7.65 -17.81
CA TYR A 730 -4.64 -6.64 -17.27
C TYR A 730 -3.98 -5.27 -17.00
N GLY A 731 -2.71 -5.10 -17.41
CA GLY A 731 -1.99 -3.82 -17.34
C GLY A 731 -1.09 -3.62 -16.12
N ALA A 732 -0.90 -4.64 -15.27
CA ALA A 732 0.10 -4.58 -14.20
C ALA A 732 1.52 -4.58 -14.79
N VAL A 733 2.46 -3.84 -14.19
CA VAL A 733 3.85 -3.78 -14.64
C VAL A 733 4.79 -4.01 -13.44
N PRO A 734 5.64 -5.04 -13.45
CA PRO A 734 6.45 -5.35 -12.28
C PRO A 734 7.57 -4.33 -12.07
N ASN A 735 7.85 -4.02 -10.81
CA ASN A 735 8.98 -3.21 -10.33
C ASN A 735 9.01 -1.75 -10.82
N ASP A 736 7.90 -1.18 -11.28
CA ASP A 736 7.84 0.21 -11.76
C ASP A 736 7.47 1.23 -10.66
N GLY A 737 7.07 0.74 -9.49
CA GLY A 737 6.64 1.57 -8.34
C GLY A 737 5.23 2.16 -8.45
N ILE A 738 4.50 1.83 -9.51
CA ILE A 738 3.13 2.27 -9.78
C ILE A 738 2.15 1.27 -9.16
N ASP A 739 1.02 1.76 -8.64
CA ASP A 739 -0.01 0.91 -8.03
C ASP A 739 -0.69 -0.01 -9.08
N ASP A 740 -0.54 -1.31 -8.88
CA ASP A 740 -1.10 -2.39 -9.70
C ASP A 740 -2.46 -2.89 -9.20
N ALA A 741 -2.97 -2.35 -8.08
CA ALA A 741 -4.17 -2.88 -7.43
C ALA A 741 -5.38 -2.98 -8.37
N ASP A 742 -5.57 -1.99 -9.27
CA ASP A 742 -6.67 -2.01 -10.25
C ASP A 742 -6.51 -3.13 -11.30
N ALA A 743 -5.28 -3.47 -11.70
CA ALA A 743 -5.01 -4.56 -12.63
C ALA A 743 -5.21 -5.93 -11.96
N ILE A 744 -4.73 -6.07 -10.73
CA ILE A 744 -4.94 -7.27 -9.90
C ILE A 744 -6.44 -7.49 -9.67
N GLN A 745 -7.18 -6.43 -9.31
CA GLN A 745 -8.62 -6.49 -9.10
C GLN A 745 -9.36 -6.97 -10.34
N ARG A 746 -9.04 -6.43 -11.54
CA ARG A 746 -9.68 -6.88 -12.79
C ARG A 746 -9.40 -8.34 -13.11
N ALA A 747 -8.17 -8.82 -12.89
CA ALA A 747 -7.84 -10.23 -13.10
C ALA A 747 -8.61 -11.14 -12.15
N VAL A 748 -8.67 -10.77 -10.87
CA VAL A 748 -9.40 -11.51 -9.83
C VAL A 748 -10.91 -11.51 -10.11
N THR A 749 -11.48 -10.38 -10.52
CA THR A 749 -12.89 -10.31 -10.94
C THR A 749 -13.18 -11.19 -12.15
N ALA A 750 -12.28 -11.23 -13.15
CA ALA A 750 -12.47 -12.10 -14.32
C ALA A 750 -12.47 -13.59 -13.95
N ASP A 751 -11.65 -14.00 -12.99
CA ASP A 751 -11.64 -15.37 -12.48
C ASP A 751 -12.92 -15.71 -11.71
N GLN A 752 -13.32 -14.81 -10.80
CA GLN A 752 -14.57 -14.91 -10.04
C GLN A 752 -15.81 -15.00 -10.95
N GLU A 753 -15.80 -14.32 -12.10
CA GLU A 753 -16.88 -14.38 -13.10
C GLU A 753 -16.79 -15.61 -14.03
N GLY A 754 -15.73 -16.43 -13.90
CA GLY A 754 -15.49 -17.60 -14.74
C GLY A 754 -15.00 -17.28 -16.16
N ALA A 755 -14.55 -16.05 -16.41
CA ALA A 755 -13.98 -15.65 -17.69
C ALA A 755 -12.56 -16.19 -17.89
N ILE A 756 -11.84 -16.43 -16.80
CA ILE A 756 -10.55 -17.11 -16.78
C ILE A 756 -10.56 -18.23 -15.71
N PRO A 757 -9.65 -19.22 -15.78
CA PRO A 757 -9.64 -20.35 -14.83
C PRO A 757 -8.77 -20.12 -13.58
N CYS A 758 -7.80 -19.21 -13.67
CA CYS A 758 -6.99 -18.73 -12.54
C CYS A 758 -6.21 -17.47 -12.90
N VAL A 759 -5.87 -16.70 -11.87
CA VAL A 759 -4.97 -15.54 -11.92
C VAL A 759 -3.53 -15.98 -11.68
N TRP A 760 -2.63 -15.51 -12.53
CA TRP A 760 -1.18 -15.67 -12.37
C TRP A 760 -0.48 -14.35 -12.04
N ILE A 761 0.29 -14.34 -10.96
CA ILE A 761 1.16 -13.24 -10.55
C ILE A 761 2.62 -13.65 -10.89
N PRO A 762 3.25 -13.07 -11.93
CA PRO A 762 4.62 -13.41 -12.28
C PRO A 762 5.63 -13.01 -11.21
N ALA A 763 6.89 -13.43 -11.40
CA ALA A 763 8.00 -12.90 -10.63
C ALA A 763 8.13 -11.38 -10.83
N GLY A 764 8.32 -10.66 -9.74
CA GLY A 764 8.36 -9.20 -9.69
C GLY A 764 7.81 -8.67 -8.36
N GLN A 765 8.08 -7.40 -8.09
CA GLN A 765 7.42 -6.63 -7.05
C GLN A 765 6.24 -5.86 -7.66
N TRP A 766 5.08 -5.95 -7.03
CA TRP A 766 3.82 -5.39 -7.51
C TRP A 766 3.24 -4.53 -6.41
N ARG A 767 3.03 -3.26 -6.69
CA ARG A 767 2.54 -2.35 -5.67
C ARG A 767 1.03 -2.51 -5.55
N GLN A 768 0.53 -2.70 -4.35
CA GLN A 768 -0.89 -2.89 -4.07
C GLN A 768 -1.33 -1.94 -2.97
N GLU A 769 -1.96 -0.82 -3.35
CA GLU A 769 -2.46 0.20 -2.40
C GLU A 769 -3.97 0.15 -2.19
N LYS A 770 -4.65 -0.88 -2.72
CA LYS A 770 -6.04 -1.21 -2.40
C LYS A 770 -6.20 -2.69 -2.10
N LYS A 771 -7.02 -3.01 -1.10
CA LYS A 771 -7.47 -4.38 -0.81
C LYS A 771 -8.19 -4.94 -2.03
N ILE A 772 -7.91 -6.19 -2.38
CA ILE A 772 -8.66 -6.88 -3.44
C ILE A 772 -9.90 -7.53 -2.84
N LEU A 773 -11.07 -7.19 -3.37
CA LEU A 773 -12.37 -7.62 -2.85
C LEU A 773 -13.45 -7.57 -3.95
N THR A 774 -14.68 -7.97 -3.64
CA THR A 774 -15.82 -7.86 -4.57
C THR A 774 -16.54 -6.53 -4.35
N ASP A 775 -16.85 -5.80 -5.43
CA ASP A 775 -17.69 -4.60 -5.28
C ASP A 775 -19.07 -4.96 -4.70
N ASP A 776 -19.58 -4.20 -3.73
CA ASP A 776 -20.95 -4.37 -3.22
C ASP A 776 -21.90 -3.50 -4.04
N PRO A 777 -22.58 -4.04 -5.07
CA PRO A 777 -23.43 -3.24 -5.96
C PRO A 777 -24.64 -2.65 -5.24
N GLN A 778 -24.97 -3.14 -4.05
CA GLN A 778 -26.12 -2.69 -3.27
C GLN A 778 -25.72 -1.65 -2.22
N ASN A 779 -24.43 -1.39 -2.02
CA ASN A 779 -23.89 -0.48 -1.00
C ASN A 779 -24.60 -0.68 0.36
N GLN A 780 -24.70 -1.94 0.81
CA GLN A 780 -25.53 -2.32 1.96
C GLN A 780 -24.97 -1.82 3.30
N GLY A 781 -23.72 -1.38 3.32
CA GLY A 781 -23.02 -0.86 4.49
C GLY A 781 -22.33 0.48 4.25
N GLN A 782 -21.74 1.04 5.30
CA GLN A 782 -20.92 2.25 5.23
C GLN A 782 -19.61 2.02 4.45
N TYR A 783 -19.11 0.79 4.44
CA TYR A 783 -17.88 0.37 3.79
C TYR A 783 -18.15 -0.86 2.93
N ASN A 784 -17.32 -1.09 1.90
CA ASN A 784 -17.38 -2.33 1.14
C ASN A 784 -16.68 -3.46 1.94
N GLN A 785 -17.43 -4.52 2.25
CA GLN A 785 -16.97 -5.68 3.03
C GLN A 785 -17.47 -7.01 2.42
N MET A 786 -17.59 -7.02 1.09
CA MET A 786 -17.91 -8.21 0.31
C MET A 786 -16.61 -8.82 -0.23
N GLY A 787 -16.24 -10.00 0.27
CA GLY A 787 -15.00 -10.68 -0.11
C GLY A 787 -15.06 -11.31 -1.49
N ILE A 788 -13.90 -11.67 -2.04
CA ILE A 788 -13.79 -12.47 -3.27
C ILE A 788 -14.25 -13.92 -3.02
N ARG A 789 -14.71 -14.58 -4.08
CA ARG A 789 -15.21 -15.95 -4.02
C ARG A 789 -14.89 -16.74 -5.27
N ASP A 790 -14.71 -18.04 -5.11
CA ASP A 790 -14.44 -18.96 -6.22
C ASP A 790 -13.18 -18.58 -7.04
N VAL A 791 -12.22 -17.90 -6.39
CA VAL A 791 -11.02 -17.38 -7.04
C VAL A 791 -9.81 -18.30 -6.82
N THR A 792 -8.97 -18.48 -7.85
CA THR A 792 -7.64 -19.08 -7.74
C THR A 792 -6.54 -18.10 -8.15
N VAL A 793 -5.69 -17.70 -7.19
CA VAL A 793 -4.49 -16.87 -7.40
C VAL A 793 -3.23 -17.70 -7.17
N ARG A 794 -2.30 -17.65 -8.13
CA ARG A 794 -1.01 -18.35 -8.07
C ARG A 794 0.14 -17.40 -8.40
N GLY A 795 1.22 -17.49 -7.64
CA GLY A 795 2.47 -16.78 -7.91
C GLY A 795 3.61 -17.68 -8.36
N ALA A 796 4.75 -17.07 -8.67
CA ALA A 796 5.98 -17.73 -9.05
C ALA A 796 6.82 -18.25 -7.86
N GLY A 797 6.31 -18.16 -6.63
CA GLY A 797 6.99 -18.47 -5.38
C GLY A 797 7.09 -17.23 -4.49
N MET A 798 7.01 -17.40 -3.16
CA MET A 798 7.00 -16.29 -2.20
C MET A 798 8.23 -15.38 -2.25
N TRP A 799 9.39 -15.89 -2.69
CA TRP A 799 10.60 -15.08 -2.90
C TRP A 799 10.56 -14.24 -4.19
N HIS A 800 9.67 -14.59 -5.12
CA HIS A 800 9.66 -14.06 -6.49
C HIS A 800 8.46 -13.18 -6.79
N SER A 801 7.26 -13.54 -6.33
CA SER A 801 6.01 -12.79 -6.58
C SER A 801 5.60 -12.03 -5.33
N GLN A 802 5.99 -10.75 -5.26
CA GLN A 802 5.87 -9.95 -4.03
C GLN A 802 4.86 -8.82 -4.22
N LEU A 803 3.75 -8.86 -3.50
CA LEU A 803 2.83 -7.74 -3.36
C LEU A 803 3.32 -6.85 -2.23
N TYR A 804 3.34 -5.53 -2.42
CA TYR A 804 3.76 -4.60 -1.37
C TYR A 804 2.94 -3.31 -1.34
N SER A 805 2.80 -2.70 -0.17
CA SER A 805 2.20 -1.39 0.02
C SER A 805 3.22 -0.38 0.55
N LEU A 806 3.08 0.89 0.19
CA LEU A 806 3.87 1.99 0.75
C LEU A 806 3.05 2.89 1.67
N ILE A 807 1.73 2.90 1.52
CA ILE A 807 0.82 3.78 2.27
C ILE A 807 0.34 3.03 3.50
N PRO A 808 0.68 3.47 4.73
CA PRO A 808 0.17 2.85 5.94
C PRO A 808 -1.37 2.82 5.96
N PRO A 809 -2.01 1.75 6.43
CA PRO A 809 -3.47 1.60 6.36
C PRO A 809 -4.26 2.74 6.97
N GLN A 810 -3.77 3.29 8.08
CA GLN A 810 -4.39 4.44 8.76
C GLN A 810 -4.31 5.76 7.96
N GLU A 811 -3.51 5.81 6.90
CA GLU A 811 -3.31 6.97 6.02
C GLU A 811 -3.91 6.77 4.62
N ALA A 812 -4.40 5.57 4.28
CA ALA A 812 -4.79 5.22 2.93
C ALA A 812 -6.10 5.88 2.43
N GLY A 813 -6.94 6.41 3.33
CA GLY A 813 -8.15 7.17 2.96
C GLY A 813 -9.18 6.38 2.12
N GLY A 814 -9.17 5.04 2.20
CA GLY A 814 -9.85 4.13 1.27
C GLY A 814 -11.34 3.85 1.54
N ILE A 815 -11.94 3.09 0.62
CA ILE A 815 -13.35 2.67 0.57
C ILE A 815 -13.72 1.54 1.55
N ASN A 816 -12.73 0.89 2.16
CA ASN A 816 -12.92 -0.27 3.02
C ASN A 816 -12.98 0.12 4.48
N HIS A 817 -13.42 -0.86 5.29
CA HIS A 817 -13.45 -0.66 6.72
C HIS A 817 -12.04 -0.31 7.21
N PRO A 818 -11.86 0.76 8.02
CA PRO A 818 -10.53 1.23 8.44
C PRO A 818 -9.63 0.15 9.06
N HIS A 819 -10.23 -0.82 9.76
CA HIS A 819 -9.55 -1.98 10.35
C HIS A 819 -8.94 -2.96 9.32
N GLU A 820 -9.53 -3.10 8.13
CA GLU A 820 -9.12 -4.09 7.13
C GLU A 820 -7.89 -3.63 6.35
N GLY A 821 -7.71 -2.31 6.21
CA GLY A 821 -6.59 -1.69 5.51
C GLY A 821 -6.65 -1.79 3.99
N ASN A 822 -5.53 -1.44 3.35
CA ASN A 822 -5.42 -1.14 1.92
C ASN A 822 -4.58 -2.14 1.12
N PHE A 823 -4.21 -3.30 1.68
CA PHE A 823 -3.42 -4.31 0.98
C PHE A 823 -3.93 -5.72 1.27
N GLY A 824 -3.49 -6.72 0.50
CA GLY A 824 -3.93 -8.10 0.63
C GLY A 824 -5.35 -8.35 0.10
N PHE A 825 -6.07 -9.32 0.69
CA PHE A 825 -7.30 -9.87 0.11
C PHE A 825 -8.43 -9.97 1.13
N ASP A 826 -9.63 -9.59 0.72
CA ASP A 826 -10.89 -9.88 1.42
C ASP A 826 -11.53 -11.12 0.81
N ILE A 827 -11.87 -12.14 1.61
CA ILE A 827 -12.23 -13.47 1.14
C ILE A 827 -13.57 -13.91 1.73
N ASP A 828 -14.51 -14.31 0.88
CA ASP A 828 -15.82 -14.82 1.29
C ASP A 828 -15.94 -16.34 1.18
N ASP A 829 -15.49 -16.97 0.10
CA ASP A 829 -15.72 -18.42 -0.13
C ASP A 829 -14.76 -19.03 -1.18
N ASN A 830 -14.48 -20.33 -1.07
CA ASN A 830 -13.79 -21.16 -2.09
C ASN A 830 -12.61 -20.49 -2.81
N THR A 831 -11.78 -19.76 -2.07
CA THR A 831 -10.66 -19.00 -2.64
C THR A 831 -9.34 -19.71 -2.38
N LYS A 832 -8.47 -19.77 -3.38
CA LYS A 832 -7.16 -20.44 -3.30
C LYS A 832 -6.08 -19.42 -3.62
N ILE A 833 -5.21 -19.13 -2.67
CA ILE A 833 -4.08 -18.21 -2.88
C ILE A 833 -2.79 -18.99 -2.58
N SER A 834 -1.86 -18.97 -3.52
CA SER A 834 -0.61 -19.69 -3.35
C SER A 834 0.62 -19.03 -3.97
N ASP A 835 1.77 -19.31 -3.35
CA ASP A 835 3.11 -19.03 -3.89
C ASP A 835 3.39 -17.53 -4.13
N ILE A 836 2.92 -16.67 -3.23
CA ILE A 836 3.14 -15.21 -3.25
C ILE A 836 3.65 -14.70 -1.89
N ALA A 837 4.19 -13.49 -1.88
CA ALA A 837 4.40 -12.71 -0.66
C ALA A 837 3.48 -11.48 -0.63
N ILE A 838 3.09 -11.07 0.58
CA ILE A 838 2.29 -9.88 0.88
C ILE A 838 3.02 -9.08 1.96
N PHE A 839 3.66 -7.98 1.57
CA PHE A 839 4.38 -7.09 2.48
C PHE A 839 3.56 -5.82 2.73
N GLY A 840 2.96 -5.76 3.92
CA GLY A 840 2.19 -4.61 4.36
C GLY A 840 3.06 -3.38 4.64
N SER A 841 2.38 -2.28 4.90
CA SER A 841 2.96 -0.97 5.24
C SER A 841 2.63 -0.56 6.68
N GLY A 842 2.10 -1.47 7.50
CA GLY A 842 1.66 -1.19 8.87
C GLY A 842 2.81 -0.72 9.75
N THR A 843 2.53 0.24 10.63
CA THR A 843 3.49 0.80 11.60
C THR A 843 2.95 0.87 13.03
N ILE A 844 1.72 0.44 13.23
CA ILE A 844 0.99 0.53 14.49
C ILE A 844 0.09 -0.70 14.64
N ARG A 845 -0.24 -1.03 15.89
CA ARG A 845 -1.34 -1.93 16.20
C ARG A 845 -2.67 -1.17 16.14
N GLY A 846 -2.76 -0.11 16.95
CA GLY A 846 -3.84 0.86 16.98
C GLY A 846 -3.32 2.27 17.24
N GLY A 847 -4.21 3.26 17.12
CA GLY A 847 -3.87 4.67 17.32
C GLY A 847 -5.08 5.60 17.55
N ASP A 848 -4.79 6.89 17.67
CA ASP A 848 -5.78 7.93 17.93
C ASP A 848 -6.98 7.84 16.97
N GLY A 849 -8.19 7.96 17.52
CA GLY A 849 -9.43 7.93 16.73
C GLY A 849 -9.84 6.54 16.21
N GLY A 850 -9.21 5.46 16.68
CA GLY A 850 -9.52 4.08 16.26
C GLY A 850 -8.79 3.67 14.97
N ALA A 851 -7.68 4.33 14.65
CA ALA A 851 -6.79 3.94 13.58
C ALA A 851 -6.16 2.56 13.86
N GLU A 852 -5.93 1.75 12.82
CA GLU A 852 -5.31 0.42 12.94
C GLU A 852 -4.37 0.14 11.76
N GLY A 853 -3.43 -0.78 11.95
CA GLY A 853 -2.39 -1.13 10.98
C GLY A 853 -2.79 -2.10 9.86
N GLY A 854 -4.10 -2.32 9.63
CA GLY A 854 -4.65 -3.15 8.55
C GLY A 854 -4.46 -4.67 8.70
N VAL A 855 -5.35 -5.47 8.12
CA VAL A 855 -5.24 -6.94 8.12
C VAL A 855 -4.73 -7.42 6.76
N GLY A 856 -3.89 -8.45 6.67
CA GLY A 856 -3.44 -8.94 5.36
C GLY A 856 -4.52 -9.75 4.64
N LEU A 857 -5.09 -10.76 5.31
CA LEU A 857 -6.20 -11.58 4.80
C LEU A 857 -7.40 -11.47 5.75
N ASN A 858 -8.55 -11.03 5.27
CA ASN A 858 -9.74 -10.87 6.10
C ASN A 858 -11.00 -11.35 5.36
N GLY A 859 -12.11 -11.48 6.08
CA GLY A 859 -13.38 -11.86 5.48
C GLY A 859 -14.01 -13.09 6.14
N ARG A 860 -14.95 -13.72 5.45
CA ARG A 860 -15.71 -14.89 5.95
C ARG A 860 -15.02 -16.22 5.68
N PHE A 861 -14.17 -16.27 4.65
CA PHE A 861 -13.42 -17.43 4.15
C PHE A 861 -14.26 -18.61 3.64
N GLY A 862 -15.48 -18.81 4.15
CA GLY A 862 -16.43 -19.79 3.65
C GLY A 862 -15.86 -21.21 3.68
N LYS A 863 -16.06 -21.96 2.60
CA LYS A 863 -15.68 -23.36 2.47
C LYS A 863 -14.55 -23.55 1.48
N ASN A 864 -13.72 -24.57 1.71
CA ASN A 864 -12.66 -25.00 0.79
C ASN A 864 -11.62 -23.92 0.44
N THR A 865 -11.57 -22.81 1.20
CA THR A 865 -10.54 -21.80 1.02
C THR A 865 -9.19 -22.34 1.46
N LYS A 866 -8.15 -22.09 0.65
CA LYS A 866 -6.80 -22.58 0.88
C LYS A 866 -5.77 -21.47 0.69
N ILE A 867 -4.91 -21.30 1.68
CA ILE A 867 -3.80 -20.35 1.66
C ILE A 867 -2.51 -21.14 1.80
N THR A 868 -1.74 -21.28 0.72
CA THR A 868 -0.59 -22.20 0.66
C THR A 868 0.68 -21.49 0.24
N ASN A 869 1.79 -21.67 0.95
CA ASN A 869 3.08 -21.06 0.63
C ASN A 869 3.00 -19.52 0.46
N VAL A 870 2.31 -18.86 1.39
CA VAL A 870 2.21 -17.39 1.42
C VAL A 870 3.14 -16.84 2.49
N TRP A 871 3.96 -15.86 2.14
CA TRP A 871 4.77 -15.10 3.09
C TRP A 871 4.14 -13.73 3.34
N LEU A 872 3.74 -13.44 4.57
CA LEU A 872 3.06 -12.20 4.94
C LEU A 872 3.81 -11.49 6.06
N GLU A 873 4.09 -10.20 5.87
CA GLU A 873 4.71 -9.34 6.89
C GLU A 873 4.05 -7.97 7.02
N HIS A 874 4.34 -7.31 8.15
CA HIS A 874 4.03 -5.88 8.39
C HIS A 874 2.56 -5.51 8.25
N ALA A 875 1.68 -6.45 8.58
CA ALA A 875 0.26 -6.22 8.82
C ALA A 875 -0.03 -6.10 10.32
N ASN A 876 -1.17 -5.51 10.68
CA ASN A 876 -1.68 -5.64 12.03
C ASN A 876 -1.95 -7.11 12.34
N VAL A 877 -2.86 -7.74 11.59
CA VAL A 877 -3.14 -9.17 11.69
C VAL A 877 -2.77 -9.86 10.38
N GLY A 878 -2.18 -11.04 10.44
CA GLY A 878 -1.92 -11.85 9.24
C GLY A 878 -3.21 -12.30 8.57
N ALA A 879 -4.02 -13.10 9.27
CA ALA A 879 -5.36 -13.49 8.83
C ALA A 879 -6.41 -13.40 9.94
N TRP A 880 -7.49 -12.65 9.68
CA TRP A 880 -8.67 -12.58 10.55
C TRP A 880 -9.84 -13.31 9.88
N VAL A 881 -10.12 -14.53 10.36
CA VAL A 881 -11.03 -15.49 9.71
C VAL A 881 -12.41 -15.45 10.34
N GLY A 882 -13.27 -14.60 9.79
CA GLY A 882 -14.67 -14.48 10.17
C GLY A 882 -15.17 -13.04 10.11
N ARG A 883 -16.49 -12.89 10.01
CA ARG A 883 -17.19 -11.62 10.18
C ARG A 883 -18.35 -11.80 11.13
N ASP A 884 -18.62 -10.75 11.89
CA ASP A 884 -19.77 -10.70 12.79
C ASP A 884 -21.07 -10.84 12.00
N TYR A 885 -22.03 -11.57 12.56
CA TYR A 885 -23.36 -11.71 11.97
C TYR A 885 -24.06 -10.36 11.73
N SER A 886 -23.77 -9.36 12.54
CA SER A 886 -24.29 -7.99 12.42
C SER A 886 -23.76 -7.22 11.21
N ASN A 887 -22.67 -7.67 10.57
CA ASN A 887 -22.07 -6.98 9.43
C ASN A 887 -23.00 -6.94 8.21
N ILE A 888 -23.16 -8.08 7.53
CA ILE A 888 -24.14 -8.27 6.44
C ILE A 888 -24.78 -9.65 6.66
N PRO A 889 -25.93 -9.74 7.35
CA PRO A 889 -26.55 -11.01 7.74
C PRO A 889 -26.81 -11.98 6.60
N ALA A 890 -27.10 -11.46 5.39
CA ALA A 890 -27.40 -12.26 4.21
C ALA A 890 -26.17 -12.98 3.63
N LEU A 891 -24.97 -12.46 3.90
CA LEU A 891 -23.70 -13.05 3.45
C LEU A 891 -23.02 -13.86 4.54
N TRP A 892 -23.53 -13.85 5.77
CA TRP A 892 -22.86 -14.50 6.90
C TRP A 892 -22.72 -16.00 6.70
N GLY A 893 -21.51 -16.49 6.92
CA GLY A 893 -21.15 -17.90 6.98
C GLY A 893 -19.82 -18.06 7.71
N PRO A 894 -19.62 -19.16 8.45
CA PRO A 894 -18.36 -19.45 9.11
C PRO A 894 -17.32 -19.98 8.11
N GLY A 895 -16.05 -19.85 8.47
CA GLY A 895 -14.99 -20.67 7.87
C GLY A 895 -15.24 -22.16 8.14
N ASP A 896 -15.19 -23.01 7.13
CA ASP A 896 -15.45 -24.45 7.26
C ASP A 896 -14.55 -25.27 6.31
N GLY A 897 -13.65 -26.06 6.88
CA GLY A 897 -12.71 -26.86 6.08
C GLY A 897 -11.57 -26.02 5.48
N LEU A 898 -11.13 -24.96 6.16
CA LEU A 898 -10.06 -24.09 5.70
C LEU A 898 -8.69 -24.74 5.86
N GLU A 899 -7.75 -24.41 4.98
CA GLU A 899 -6.38 -24.89 5.05
C GLU A 899 -5.39 -23.73 4.87
N PHE A 900 -4.56 -23.49 5.89
CA PHE A 900 -3.35 -22.68 5.79
C PHE A 900 -2.16 -23.62 5.86
N SER A 901 -1.33 -23.67 4.81
CA SER A 901 -0.22 -24.63 4.72
C SER A 901 1.06 -24.01 4.19
N GLY A 902 2.19 -24.23 4.87
CA GLY A 902 3.48 -23.69 4.42
C GLY A 902 3.60 -22.17 4.48
N VAL A 903 2.76 -21.49 5.27
CA VAL A 903 2.80 -20.02 5.35
C VAL A 903 3.96 -19.53 6.24
N ARG A 904 4.48 -18.35 5.92
CA ARG A 904 5.41 -17.59 6.77
C ARG A 904 4.70 -16.31 7.18
N ILE A 905 4.23 -16.19 8.43
CA ILE A 905 3.59 -14.97 8.91
C ILE A 905 4.51 -14.35 9.96
N ARG A 906 5.10 -13.20 9.63
CA ARG A 906 6.14 -12.60 10.46
C ARG A 906 5.88 -11.12 10.72
N ASN A 907 6.42 -10.60 11.82
CA ASN A 907 6.47 -9.16 12.10
C ASN A 907 5.08 -8.47 12.12
N THR A 908 4.03 -9.16 12.57
CA THR A 908 2.68 -8.57 12.71
C THR A 908 2.55 -7.73 13.99
N TYR A 909 1.62 -6.78 14.01
CA TYR A 909 1.35 -5.94 15.21
C TYR A 909 0.34 -6.55 16.18
N ALA A 910 -0.39 -7.55 15.73
CA ALA A 910 -1.34 -8.37 16.47
C ALA A 910 -1.19 -9.84 16.01
N ASP A 911 -2.30 -10.58 15.92
CA ASP A 911 -2.34 -12.02 15.69
C ASP A 911 -1.70 -12.43 14.35
N GLY A 912 -1.20 -13.67 14.32
CA GLY A 912 -0.82 -14.31 13.06
C GLY A 912 -2.06 -14.79 12.29
N VAL A 913 -2.76 -15.79 12.82
CA VAL A 913 -4.06 -16.26 12.31
C VAL A 913 -5.06 -16.42 13.45
N ASN A 914 -6.23 -15.79 13.34
CA ASN A 914 -7.32 -15.93 14.29
C ASN A 914 -8.57 -16.55 13.63
N PHE A 915 -8.93 -17.75 14.06
CA PHE A 915 -10.16 -18.44 13.68
C PHE A 915 -11.31 -18.03 14.58
N THR A 916 -12.28 -17.34 14.00
CA THR A 916 -13.34 -16.65 14.76
C THR A 916 -14.73 -16.89 14.15
N ASN A 917 -15.79 -16.38 14.79
CA ASN A 917 -17.17 -16.38 14.27
C ASN A 917 -17.71 -17.76 13.82
N GLY A 918 -17.41 -18.82 14.58
CA GLY A 918 -17.92 -20.17 14.32
C GLY A 918 -17.08 -20.98 13.32
N THR A 919 -15.85 -20.55 13.04
CA THR A 919 -14.90 -21.28 12.19
C THR A 919 -14.68 -22.70 12.69
N ARG A 920 -14.72 -23.68 11.77
CA ARG A 920 -14.73 -25.10 12.10
C ARG A 920 -14.01 -25.98 11.07
N ASN A 921 -13.66 -27.22 11.46
CA ASN A 921 -13.00 -28.21 10.59
C ASN A 921 -11.73 -27.67 9.89
N SER A 922 -11.09 -26.64 10.45
CA SER A 922 -10.07 -25.85 9.75
C SER A 922 -8.68 -26.09 10.32
N THR A 923 -7.63 -25.89 9.52
CA THR A 923 -6.27 -26.20 9.96
C THR A 923 -5.25 -25.15 9.55
N VAL A 924 -4.31 -24.89 10.45
CA VAL A 924 -3.02 -24.27 10.13
C VAL A 924 -1.94 -25.33 10.33
N TYR A 925 -1.25 -25.65 9.23
CA TYR A 925 -0.36 -26.79 9.14
C TYR A 925 1.01 -26.41 8.57
N ASN A 926 2.08 -26.98 9.13
CA ASN A 926 3.44 -26.88 8.57
C ASN A 926 3.87 -25.43 8.28
N SER A 927 3.57 -24.51 9.19
CA SER A 927 3.75 -23.07 8.98
C SER A 927 4.65 -22.44 10.03
N SER A 928 5.28 -21.32 9.65
CA SER A 928 6.22 -20.57 10.49
C SER A 928 5.63 -19.23 10.89
N PHE A 929 5.71 -18.92 12.17
CA PHE A 929 5.30 -17.65 12.76
C PHE A 929 6.47 -17.09 13.55
N ARG A 930 6.83 -15.83 13.29
CA ARG A 930 7.92 -15.17 14.03
C ARG A 930 7.57 -13.71 14.33
N ASN A 931 7.79 -13.26 15.57
CA ASN A 931 7.60 -11.85 15.95
C ASN A 931 6.16 -11.32 15.76
N THR A 932 5.14 -12.12 16.10
CA THR A 932 3.73 -11.66 16.09
C THR A 932 3.43 -10.78 17.30
N GLY A 933 2.48 -9.86 17.15
CA GLY A 933 2.17 -8.84 18.17
C GLY A 933 0.96 -9.11 19.03
N ASP A 934 0.39 -10.28 18.88
CA ASP A 934 -0.55 -10.93 19.79
C ASP A 934 -0.42 -12.45 19.52
N ASP A 935 -1.46 -13.21 19.87
CA ASP A 935 -1.54 -14.65 19.64
C ASP A 935 -1.10 -15.04 18.22
N SER A 936 -0.01 -15.81 18.09
CA SER A 936 0.44 -16.21 16.74
C SER A 936 -0.62 -17.06 16.04
N LEU A 937 -1.30 -17.93 16.79
CA LEU A 937 -2.46 -18.70 16.36
C LEU A 937 -3.56 -18.65 17.42
N ALA A 938 -4.78 -18.31 17.02
CA ALA A 938 -5.91 -18.24 17.93
C ALA A 938 -7.16 -18.93 17.39
N VAL A 939 -7.92 -19.57 18.29
CA VAL A 939 -9.34 -19.85 18.08
C VAL A 939 -10.12 -18.97 19.06
N TRP A 940 -10.92 -18.04 18.55
CA TRP A 940 -11.88 -17.29 19.36
C TRP A 940 -13.30 -17.71 19.00
N ALA A 941 -13.88 -18.61 19.79
CA ALA A 941 -15.27 -19.05 19.64
C ALA A 941 -16.24 -17.97 20.13
N ASN A 942 -16.22 -16.78 19.53
CA ASN A 942 -17.02 -15.63 19.97
C ASN A 942 -18.52 -15.82 19.74
N LYS A 943 -19.33 -14.97 20.38
CA LYS A 943 -20.80 -15.00 20.33
C LYS A 943 -21.44 -14.24 19.16
N TYR A 944 -20.66 -13.57 18.31
CA TYR A 944 -21.10 -12.76 17.17
C TYR A 944 -21.39 -13.62 15.93
N VAL A 945 -22.15 -14.69 16.16
CA VAL A 945 -22.57 -15.69 15.18
C VAL A 945 -24.09 -15.62 15.00
N LYS A 946 -24.62 -16.34 14.01
CA LYS A 946 -26.07 -16.36 13.74
C LYS A 946 -26.88 -17.05 14.84
N ASP A 947 -26.44 -18.22 15.28
CA ASP A 947 -27.06 -18.95 16.39
C ASP A 947 -25.99 -19.50 17.35
N THR A 948 -25.93 -18.92 18.55
CA THR A 948 -24.94 -19.28 19.58
C THR A 948 -25.08 -20.70 20.11
N SER A 949 -26.17 -21.42 19.79
CA SER A 949 -26.36 -22.82 20.17
C SER A 949 -25.84 -23.82 19.13
N THR A 950 -25.58 -23.39 17.90
CA THR A 950 -25.18 -24.28 16.79
C THR A 950 -23.94 -23.81 16.03
N ASP A 951 -23.65 -22.51 16.02
CA ASP A 951 -22.51 -21.90 15.32
C ASP A 951 -21.29 -21.70 16.23
N ILE A 952 -20.99 -22.72 17.03
CA ILE A 952 -19.82 -22.73 17.92
C ILE A 952 -18.58 -23.11 17.08
N GLY A 953 -17.43 -22.45 17.29
CA GLY A 953 -16.19 -22.85 16.62
C GLY A 953 -15.70 -24.21 17.14
N HIS A 954 -15.42 -25.16 16.24
CA HIS A 954 -15.06 -26.52 16.64
C HIS A 954 -14.18 -27.29 15.63
N ASP A 955 -13.51 -28.34 16.09
CA ASP A 955 -12.68 -29.23 15.25
C ASP A 955 -11.63 -28.47 14.43
N ASN A 956 -11.02 -27.44 15.02
CA ASN A 956 -9.92 -26.70 14.41
C ASN A 956 -8.56 -27.26 14.88
N HIS A 957 -7.57 -27.25 13.99
CA HIS A 957 -6.33 -27.97 14.18
C HIS A 957 -5.09 -27.12 13.87
N PHE A 958 -4.28 -26.84 14.88
CA PHE A 958 -2.96 -26.23 14.72
C PHE A 958 -1.88 -27.29 14.83
N ARG A 959 -1.30 -27.67 13.68
CA ARG A 959 -0.45 -28.85 13.56
C ARG A 959 0.91 -28.55 12.93
N ASN A 960 1.98 -29.05 13.54
CA ASN A 960 3.31 -29.01 12.94
C ASN A 960 3.76 -27.57 12.62
N ASN A 961 3.47 -26.58 13.47
CA ASN A 961 3.90 -25.20 13.27
C ASN A 961 5.12 -24.86 14.11
N THR A 962 5.99 -23.98 13.61
CA THR A 962 7.08 -23.37 14.40
C THR A 962 6.70 -21.93 14.71
N ILE A 963 6.62 -21.59 15.98
CA ILE A 963 6.21 -20.28 16.49
C ILE A 963 7.33 -19.74 17.37
N GLN A 964 7.86 -18.58 17.02
CA GLN A 964 8.99 -17.98 17.71
C GLN A 964 8.66 -16.53 18.05
N LEU A 965 9.09 -16.09 19.23
CA LEU A 965 9.20 -14.68 19.56
C LEU A 965 7.90 -13.86 19.46
N PRO A 966 6.69 -14.37 19.80
CA PRO A 966 5.54 -13.47 19.91
C PRO A 966 5.86 -12.40 20.96
N TRP A 967 5.89 -11.14 20.52
CA TRP A 967 6.31 -10.04 21.38
C TRP A 967 5.21 -9.64 22.37
N ARG A 968 3.99 -10.15 22.16
CA ARG A 968 2.87 -10.04 23.09
C ARG A 968 1.96 -11.26 22.96
N ALA A 969 1.29 -11.59 24.07
CA ALA A 969 0.32 -12.69 24.17
C ALA A 969 0.95 -14.06 23.85
N ASN A 970 0.19 -14.99 23.29
CA ASN A 970 0.55 -16.40 23.29
C ASN A 970 1.24 -16.84 22.00
N GLY A 971 1.90 -18.00 22.07
CA GLY A 971 2.16 -18.75 20.83
C GLY A 971 0.84 -19.25 20.23
N ILE A 972 0.05 -20.00 21.02
CA ILE A 972 -1.26 -20.52 20.61
C ILE A 972 -2.30 -20.27 21.70
N ALA A 973 -3.46 -19.73 21.33
CA ALA A 973 -4.59 -19.55 22.24
C ALA A 973 -5.87 -20.21 21.73
N VAL A 974 -6.66 -20.77 22.65
CA VAL A 974 -8.03 -21.21 22.39
C VAL A 974 -8.95 -20.60 23.43
N TYR A 975 -9.95 -19.87 22.94
CA TYR A 975 -10.98 -19.22 23.73
C TYR A 975 -12.33 -19.86 23.41
N GLY A 976 -12.69 -20.90 24.15
CA GLY A 976 -13.96 -21.64 24.00
C GLY A 976 -13.99 -22.65 22.86
N GLY A 977 -15.19 -23.14 22.54
CA GLY A 977 -15.41 -24.14 21.49
C GLY A 977 -15.17 -25.59 21.91
N TYR A 978 -15.08 -26.52 20.96
CA TYR A 978 -14.86 -27.95 21.22
C TYR A 978 -14.10 -28.65 20.09
N GLY A 979 -13.50 -29.82 20.36
CA GLY A 979 -12.82 -30.62 19.34
C GLY A 979 -11.51 -30.02 18.80
N ASN A 980 -11.07 -28.88 19.34
CA ASN A 980 -9.86 -28.20 18.87
C ASN A 980 -8.61 -28.96 19.30
N THR A 981 -7.59 -29.01 18.43
CA THR A 981 -6.33 -29.69 18.71
C THR A 981 -5.10 -28.82 18.41
N ILE A 982 -4.10 -28.93 19.29
CA ILE A 982 -2.80 -28.26 19.21
C ILE A 982 -1.74 -29.36 19.24
N GLU A 983 -1.23 -29.74 18.07
CA GLU A 983 -0.44 -30.96 17.91
C GLU A 983 0.91 -30.73 17.22
N ASN A 984 1.98 -31.33 17.73
CA ASN A 984 3.30 -31.33 17.08
C ASN A 984 3.90 -29.93 16.83
N ASN A 985 3.53 -28.90 17.59
CA ASN A 985 4.08 -27.55 17.39
C ASN A 985 5.39 -27.36 18.17
N LEU A 986 6.25 -26.47 17.66
CA LEU A 986 7.42 -25.95 18.37
C LEU A 986 7.14 -24.48 18.69
N ILE A 987 7.17 -24.11 19.97
CA ILE A 987 6.89 -22.75 20.43
C ILE A 987 8.07 -22.29 21.27
N SER A 988 8.70 -21.18 20.90
CA SER A 988 9.78 -20.62 21.69
C SER A 988 9.67 -19.12 21.92
N ASP A 989 10.25 -18.72 23.04
CA ASP A 989 10.59 -17.34 23.33
C ASP A 989 9.42 -16.34 23.39
N THR A 990 8.29 -16.72 23.98
CA THR A 990 7.18 -15.77 24.23
C THR A 990 7.59 -14.69 25.24
N MET A 991 7.23 -13.42 25.02
CA MET A 991 7.75 -12.33 25.87
C MET A 991 7.06 -12.22 27.23
N ASN A 992 5.74 -12.18 27.26
CA ASN A 992 4.98 -11.77 28.45
C ASN A 992 3.79 -12.68 28.78
N TYR A 993 3.54 -13.70 27.97
CA TYR A 993 2.40 -14.62 28.08
C TYR A 993 2.84 -16.08 27.80
N PRO A 994 1.96 -17.08 28.01
CA PRO A 994 2.23 -18.49 27.77
C PRO A 994 2.66 -18.84 26.34
N GLY A 995 3.25 -20.03 26.20
CA GLY A 995 3.33 -20.68 24.89
C GLY A 995 1.96 -21.14 24.41
N ILE A 996 1.18 -21.77 25.29
CA ILE A 996 -0.20 -22.21 25.01
C ILE A 996 -1.16 -21.73 26.10
N MET A 997 -2.30 -21.16 25.71
CA MET A 997 -3.34 -20.74 26.64
C MET A 997 -4.73 -21.26 26.27
N LEU A 998 -5.44 -21.80 27.25
CA LEU A 998 -6.89 -22.05 27.18
C LEU A 998 -7.58 -21.09 28.15
N ALA A 999 -8.48 -20.23 27.67
CA ALA A 999 -9.06 -19.20 28.52
C ALA A 999 -10.50 -18.82 28.19
N THR A 1000 -11.19 -18.23 29.16
CA THR A 1000 -12.58 -17.75 29.02
C THR A 1000 -12.72 -16.26 29.30
N ASP A 1001 -11.65 -15.49 29.22
CA ASP A 1001 -11.57 -14.06 29.53
C ASP A 1001 -11.97 -13.13 28.37
N HIS A 1002 -12.19 -13.68 27.18
CA HIS A 1002 -12.68 -12.99 25.98
C HIS A 1002 -14.16 -13.26 25.66
N ASP A 1003 -14.97 -13.52 26.70
CA ASP A 1003 -16.41 -13.82 26.59
C ASP A 1003 -16.78 -14.84 25.48
N PRO A 1004 -16.10 -16.00 25.41
CA PRO A 1004 -16.35 -16.98 24.36
C PRO A 1004 -17.63 -17.77 24.62
N LEU A 1005 -18.12 -18.43 23.56
CA LEU A 1005 -19.03 -19.56 23.68
C LEU A 1005 -18.31 -20.69 24.45
N PRO A 1006 -19.00 -21.40 25.37
CA PRO A 1006 -18.33 -22.24 26.35
C PRO A 1006 -17.48 -23.36 25.75
N PHE A 1007 -16.43 -23.74 26.46
CA PHE A 1007 -15.74 -25.00 26.21
C PHE A 1007 -16.69 -26.18 26.40
N SER A 1008 -16.63 -27.12 25.47
CA SER A 1008 -17.28 -28.42 25.59
C SER A 1008 -16.46 -29.49 24.87
N GLY A 1009 -16.87 -30.76 24.95
CA GLY A 1009 -16.13 -31.85 24.31
C GLY A 1009 -14.68 -31.96 24.81
N GLU A 1010 -13.78 -32.36 23.91
CA GLU A 1010 -12.34 -32.47 24.18
C GLU A 1010 -11.57 -31.31 23.55
N THR A 1011 -10.55 -30.79 24.24
CA THR A 1011 -9.47 -29.99 23.66
C THR A 1011 -8.15 -30.72 23.89
N LEU A 1012 -7.44 -31.05 22.81
CA LEU A 1012 -6.21 -31.85 22.86
C LEU A 1012 -4.97 -31.00 22.64
N ILE A 1013 -4.03 -31.03 23.58
CA ILE A 1013 -2.68 -30.49 23.47
C ILE A 1013 -1.72 -31.68 23.44
N ALA A 1014 -1.19 -32.03 22.27
CA ALA A 1014 -0.39 -33.26 22.12
C ALA A 1014 0.94 -33.04 21.42
N ASN A 1015 2.00 -33.66 21.96
CA ASN A 1015 3.31 -33.72 21.32
C ASN A 1015 3.90 -32.34 20.94
N ASN A 1016 3.71 -31.31 21.78
CA ASN A 1016 4.30 -29.99 21.54
C ASN A 1016 5.66 -29.85 22.24
N GLY A 1017 6.52 -28.97 21.73
CA GLY A 1017 7.77 -28.56 22.38
C GLY A 1017 7.69 -27.07 22.72
N LEU A 1018 7.84 -26.71 24.00
CA LEU A 1018 7.78 -25.34 24.47
C LEU A 1018 9.12 -24.96 25.10
N TYR A 1019 9.80 -23.97 24.54
CA TYR A 1019 11.14 -23.55 24.95
C TYR A 1019 11.13 -22.10 25.38
N ARG A 1020 11.51 -21.82 26.63
CA ARG A 1020 11.63 -20.44 27.13
C ARG A 1020 10.34 -19.62 27.00
N THR A 1021 9.20 -20.28 27.17
CA THR A 1021 7.87 -19.65 27.12
C THR A 1021 7.35 -19.31 28.53
N GLY A 1022 6.30 -18.49 28.57
CA GLY A 1022 5.79 -17.85 29.77
C GLY A 1022 6.46 -16.49 30.01
N GLY A 1023 5.86 -15.66 30.86
CA GLY A 1023 6.33 -14.30 31.10
C GLY A 1023 5.47 -13.59 32.14
N ALA A 1024 5.67 -12.29 32.29
CA ALA A 1024 4.87 -11.46 33.19
C ALA A 1024 4.18 -10.32 32.43
N PHE A 1025 2.94 -10.02 32.83
CA PHE A 1025 2.11 -8.97 32.24
C PHE A 1025 1.35 -8.19 33.30
N TRP A 1026 0.68 -7.09 32.92
CA TRP A 1026 -0.01 -6.17 33.81
C TRP A 1026 0.93 -5.47 34.79
N GLY A 1027 1.91 -4.74 34.24
CA GLY A 1027 2.97 -4.10 35.02
C GLY A 1027 3.82 -5.12 35.79
N GLU A 1028 4.00 -6.30 35.19
CA GLU A 1028 4.69 -7.46 35.77
C GLU A 1028 4.04 -8.02 37.05
N ALA A 1029 2.78 -7.64 37.33
CA ALA A 1029 2.08 -8.11 38.52
C ALA A 1029 1.51 -9.53 38.37
N GLN A 1030 1.38 -10.04 37.15
CA GLN A 1030 0.86 -11.38 36.89
C GLN A 1030 1.86 -12.22 36.11
N GLU A 1031 2.19 -13.37 36.67
CA GLU A 1031 3.10 -14.36 36.09
C GLU A 1031 2.30 -15.44 35.34
N PHE A 1032 2.85 -15.89 34.21
CA PHE A 1032 2.27 -16.89 33.33
C PHE A 1032 3.27 -18.03 33.07
N GLY A 1033 2.78 -19.27 33.18
CA GLY A 1033 3.55 -20.47 32.86
C GLY A 1033 3.65 -20.74 31.36
N ALA A 1034 4.34 -21.82 30.97
CA ALA A 1034 4.47 -22.24 29.57
C ALA A 1034 3.12 -22.69 28.97
N ILE A 1035 2.30 -23.40 29.76
CA ILE A 1035 0.89 -23.70 29.45
C ILE A 1035 0.02 -23.13 30.56
N THR A 1036 -0.96 -22.30 30.24
CA THR A 1036 -1.89 -21.74 31.23
C THR A 1036 -3.34 -22.08 30.90
N LEU A 1037 -4.06 -22.62 31.87
CA LEU A 1037 -5.52 -22.76 31.83
C LEU A 1037 -6.12 -21.67 32.72
N PHE A 1038 -6.91 -20.78 32.13
CA PHE A 1038 -7.51 -19.64 32.79
C PHE A 1038 -9.04 -19.63 32.63
N ALA A 1039 -9.71 -20.39 33.51
CA ALA A 1039 -11.16 -20.39 33.65
C ALA A 1039 -11.64 -19.10 34.36
N GLN A 1040 -11.48 -17.94 33.71
CA GLN A 1040 -11.78 -16.61 34.30
C GLN A 1040 -13.23 -16.52 34.77
N GLY A 1041 -14.18 -17.07 34.01
CA GLY A 1041 -15.61 -17.03 34.32
C GLY A 1041 -16.30 -18.38 34.14
N GLN A 1042 -16.20 -18.95 32.94
CA GLN A 1042 -16.81 -20.24 32.61
C GLN A 1042 -15.83 -21.40 32.84
N ASN A 1043 -16.35 -22.62 32.90
CA ASN A 1043 -15.52 -23.82 33.07
C ASN A 1043 -14.73 -24.14 31.80
N ILE A 1044 -13.59 -24.80 31.97
CA ILE A 1044 -12.79 -25.40 30.89
C ILE A 1044 -12.70 -26.92 31.13
N PRO A 1045 -13.73 -27.71 30.73
CA PRO A 1045 -13.72 -29.17 30.85
C PRO A 1045 -12.98 -29.85 29.68
N GLY A 1046 -12.66 -31.14 29.85
CA GLY A 1046 -12.27 -32.01 28.73
C GLY A 1046 -10.90 -31.72 28.13
N VAL A 1047 -9.95 -31.23 28.93
CA VAL A 1047 -8.59 -30.95 28.46
C VAL A 1047 -7.71 -32.18 28.61
N THR A 1048 -7.06 -32.57 27.51
CA THR A 1048 -5.98 -33.58 27.51
C THR A 1048 -4.68 -32.92 27.10
N ILE A 1049 -3.66 -32.99 27.95
CA ILE A 1049 -2.28 -32.58 27.66
C ILE A 1049 -1.43 -33.84 27.62
N ARG A 1050 -0.80 -34.15 26.49
CA ARG A 1050 0.05 -35.35 26.41
C ARG A 1050 1.30 -35.21 25.57
N ASP A 1051 2.28 -36.07 25.85
CA ASP A 1051 3.51 -36.24 25.06
C ASP A 1051 4.30 -34.93 24.84
N THR A 1052 4.08 -33.93 25.69
CA THR A 1052 4.54 -32.54 25.52
C THR A 1052 5.77 -32.29 26.37
N ASP A 1053 6.78 -31.61 25.80
CA ASP A 1053 7.97 -31.20 26.53
C ASP A 1053 8.00 -29.69 26.74
N ILE A 1054 8.27 -29.28 27.98
CA ILE A 1054 8.43 -27.90 28.40
C ILE A 1054 9.84 -27.73 28.95
N HIS A 1055 10.60 -26.80 28.38
CA HIS A 1055 11.97 -26.54 28.74
C HIS A 1055 12.21 -25.06 29.04
N ASP A 1056 12.89 -24.80 30.15
CA ASP A 1056 13.42 -23.48 30.48
C ASP A 1056 12.33 -22.39 30.59
N SER A 1057 11.13 -22.74 31.07
CA SER A 1057 10.00 -21.80 31.16
C SER A 1057 10.34 -20.62 32.07
N THR A 1058 9.82 -19.43 31.74
CA THR A 1058 10.14 -18.20 32.50
C THR A 1058 9.63 -18.31 33.94
N TYR A 1059 8.40 -18.77 34.12
CA TYR A 1059 7.78 -19.03 35.42
C TYR A 1059 7.42 -20.51 35.55
N ASP A 1060 6.14 -20.84 35.53
CA ASP A 1060 5.67 -22.22 35.74
C ASP A 1060 5.78 -23.06 34.46
N GLY A 1061 5.76 -24.39 34.60
CA GLY A 1061 5.54 -25.28 33.46
C GLY A 1061 4.07 -25.27 33.04
N ILE A 1062 3.19 -25.88 33.84
CA ILE A 1062 1.74 -25.86 33.65
C ILE A 1062 1.07 -25.09 34.79
N GLN A 1063 0.24 -24.11 34.46
CA GLN A 1063 -0.41 -23.22 35.42
C GLN A 1063 -1.95 -23.34 35.35
N PHE A 1064 -2.56 -23.70 36.48
CA PHE A 1064 -4.01 -23.60 36.69
C PHE A 1064 -4.31 -22.27 37.39
N LYS A 1065 -4.72 -21.28 36.60
CA LYS A 1065 -4.82 -19.89 37.04
C LYS A 1065 -6.09 -19.63 37.86
N THR A 1066 -6.00 -18.69 38.80
CA THR A 1066 -7.12 -18.21 39.62
C THR A 1066 -8.26 -17.67 38.73
N GLY A 1067 -9.50 -18.10 38.95
CA GLY A 1067 -10.64 -17.61 38.16
C GLY A 1067 -12.02 -17.93 38.78
N GLY A 1068 -13.08 -17.58 38.06
CA GLY A 1068 -14.50 -17.77 38.41
C GLY A 1068 -15.10 -19.11 37.96
N GLY A 1069 -14.47 -19.80 37.01
CA GLY A 1069 -14.82 -21.15 36.56
C GLY A 1069 -13.97 -22.25 37.19
N ALA A 1070 -14.21 -23.51 36.80
CA ALA A 1070 -13.42 -24.68 37.16
C ALA A 1070 -12.80 -25.34 35.93
N MET A 1071 -11.69 -26.05 36.11
CA MET A 1071 -11.03 -26.86 35.08
C MET A 1071 -11.12 -28.35 35.48
N PRO A 1072 -12.29 -29.01 35.29
CA PRO A 1072 -12.50 -30.38 35.77
C PRO A 1072 -11.90 -31.44 34.85
N GLY A 1073 -11.38 -32.50 35.44
CA GLY A 1073 -10.97 -33.73 34.74
C GLY A 1073 -9.82 -33.56 33.76
N VAL A 1074 -8.90 -32.62 33.98
CA VAL A 1074 -7.74 -32.41 33.10
C VAL A 1074 -6.82 -33.63 33.12
N GLN A 1075 -6.48 -34.19 31.97
CA GLN A 1075 -5.52 -35.31 31.86
C GLN A 1075 -4.15 -34.78 31.46
N ILE A 1076 -3.10 -35.18 32.20
CA ILE A 1076 -1.71 -34.82 31.88
C ILE A 1076 -0.90 -36.12 31.77
N GLU A 1077 -0.51 -36.49 30.56
CA GLU A 1077 0.03 -37.81 30.24
C GLU A 1077 1.38 -37.72 29.50
N ASN A 1078 2.43 -38.42 29.96
CA ASN A 1078 3.73 -38.43 29.26
C ASN A 1078 4.34 -37.03 29.03
N VAL A 1079 4.19 -36.13 30.00
CA VAL A 1079 4.70 -34.76 29.90
C VAL A 1079 6.05 -34.63 30.60
N THR A 1080 7.01 -33.96 29.96
CA THR A 1080 8.29 -33.58 30.57
C THR A 1080 8.30 -32.08 30.84
N ILE A 1081 8.65 -31.67 32.05
CA ILE A 1081 8.90 -30.27 32.40
C ILE A 1081 10.30 -30.19 32.99
N ASP A 1082 11.18 -29.42 32.37
CA ASP A 1082 12.51 -29.16 32.88
C ASP A 1082 12.77 -27.66 33.01
N LYS A 1083 13.34 -27.27 34.16
CA LYS A 1083 13.87 -25.94 34.41
C LYS A 1083 12.82 -24.81 34.34
N SER A 1084 11.83 -24.87 35.23
CA SER A 1084 10.93 -23.73 35.50
C SER A 1084 11.70 -22.66 36.28
N ASN A 1085 12.21 -21.61 35.60
CA ASN A 1085 13.27 -20.73 36.13
C ASN A 1085 12.87 -19.94 37.36
N ASN A 1086 11.65 -19.42 37.38
CA ASN A 1086 11.15 -18.61 38.49
C ASN A 1086 9.86 -19.17 39.11
N GLY A 1087 9.39 -20.34 38.64
CA GLY A 1087 8.11 -20.93 39.07
C GLY A 1087 8.20 -22.41 39.43
N SER A 1088 7.05 -23.05 39.44
CA SER A 1088 6.86 -24.47 39.74
C SER A 1088 6.76 -25.29 38.45
N GLY A 1089 6.99 -26.60 38.52
CA GLY A 1089 6.70 -27.47 37.37
C GLY A 1089 5.21 -27.41 37.02
N ILE A 1090 4.36 -27.69 38.01
CA ILE A 1090 2.91 -27.50 37.92
C ILE A 1090 2.45 -26.60 39.08
N LEU A 1091 1.74 -25.52 38.78
CA LEU A 1091 1.17 -24.60 39.77
C LEU A 1091 -0.36 -24.63 39.74
N ALA A 1092 -0.98 -24.86 40.89
CA ALA A 1092 -2.39 -24.56 41.12
C ALA A 1092 -2.52 -23.32 42.01
N MET A 1093 -2.96 -22.21 41.40
CA MET A 1093 -3.04 -20.91 42.08
C MET A 1093 -4.16 -20.86 43.12
N SER A 1094 -4.09 -19.85 44.00
CA SER A 1094 -5.09 -19.58 45.03
C SER A 1094 -6.45 -19.36 44.37
N GLY A 1095 -7.50 -20.07 44.80
CA GLY A 1095 -8.82 -20.00 44.19
C GLY A 1095 -9.03 -20.80 42.89
N ALA A 1096 -8.01 -21.49 42.36
CA ALA A 1096 -8.22 -22.45 41.27
C ALA A 1096 -9.16 -23.59 41.71
N ARG A 1097 -10.04 -24.05 40.81
CA ARG A 1097 -11.05 -25.10 41.05
C ARG A 1097 -11.02 -26.15 39.96
N GLY A 1098 -11.36 -27.39 40.31
CA GLY A 1098 -11.34 -28.53 39.39
C GLY A 1098 -10.33 -29.58 39.83
N ASP A 1099 -9.88 -30.40 38.88
CA ASP A 1099 -8.95 -31.48 39.13
C ASP A 1099 -8.12 -31.82 37.89
N ALA A 1100 -6.89 -32.27 38.12
CA ALA A 1100 -6.07 -32.88 37.09
C ALA A 1100 -5.51 -34.23 37.54
N THR A 1101 -5.33 -35.15 36.59
CA THR A 1101 -4.69 -36.46 36.82
C THR A 1101 -3.37 -36.54 36.07
N LEU A 1102 -2.30 -36.87 36.80
CA LEU A 1102 -0.95 -37.00 36.27
C LEU A 1102 -0.62 -38.47 36.00
N THR A 1103 -0.26 -38.79 34.76
CA THR A 1103 0.19 -40.11 34.32
C THR A 1103 1.53 -39.98 33.62
N ASN A 1104 2.58 -40.61 34.16
CA ASN A 1104 3.93 -40.56 33.56
C ASN A 1104 4.46 -39.13 33.29
N VAL A 1105 4.30 -38.24 34.27
CA VAL A 1105 4.81 -36.87 34.20
C VAL A 1105 6.20 -36.80 34.84
N THR A 1106 7.18 -36.24 34.17
CA THR A 1106 8.54 -36.04 34.70
C THR A 1106 8.81 -34.56 34.87
N ILE A 1107 9.22 -34.16 36.08
CA ILE A 1107 9.55 -32.76 36.40
C ILE A 1107 10.95 -32.68 36.99
N THR A 1108 11.77 -31.77 36.47
CA THR A 1108 13.14 -31.53 36.94
C THR A 1108 13.45 -30.04 37.02
N ASN A 1109 14.32 -29.67 37.97
CA ASN A 1109 14.95 -28.35 38.05
C ASN A 1109 13.99 -27.12 38.17
N SER A 1110 12.77 -27.29 38.66
CA SER A 1110 11.85 -26.17 38.93
C SER A 1110 12.22 -25.41 40.20
N ALA A 1111 12.23 -24.08 40.16
CA ALA A 1111 12.70 -23.22 41.24
C ALA A 1111 11.84 -23.27 42.50
N GLN A 1112 10.51 -23.37 42.36
CA GLN A 1112 9.56 -23.34 43.48
C GLN A 1112 9.03 -24.74 43.88
N GLY A 1113 9.36 -25.77 43.11
CA GLY A 1113 8.97 -27.17 43.37
C GLY A 1113 8.28 -27.85 42.19
N ASP A 1114 8.18 -29.18 42.24
CA ASP A 1114 7.66 -29.97 41.12
C ASP A 1114 6.15 -29.74 40.91
N VAL A 1115 5.36 -29.85 41.99
CA VAL A 1115 3.91 -29.61 41.99
C VAL A 1115 3.56 -28.76 43.21
N VAL A 1116 3.06 -27.56 42.99
CA VAL A 1116 2.75 -26.57 44.02
C VAL A 1116 1.27 -26.23 44.00
N LYS A 1117 0.67 -26.18 45.19
CA LYS A 1117 -0.68 -25.69 45.42
C LYS A 1117 -0.63 -24.51 46.37
N GLU A 1118 -1.08 -23.35 45.91
CA GLU A 1118 -1.12 -22.16 46.74
C GLU A 1118 -2.21 -22.26 47.81
N PRO A 1119 -2.01 -21.63 48.99
CA PRO A 1119 -3.05 -21.51 50.00
C PRO A 1119 -4.36 -20.95 49.42
N GLY A 1120 -5.47 -21.61 49.71
CA GLY A 1120 -6.79 -21.24 49.20
C GLY A 1120 -7.16 -21.83 47.84
N SER A 1121 -6.28 -22.62 47.20
CA SER A 1121 -6.66 -23.42 46.04
C SER A 1121 -7.62 -24.55 46.43
N GLN A 1122 -8.67 -24.76 45.62
CA GLN A 1122 -9.58 -25.91 45.72
C GLN A 1122 -9.24 -26.99 44.67
N PHE A 1123 -8.18 -26.78 43.89
CA PHE A 1123 -7.79 -27.65 42.80
C PHE A 1123 -7.19 -28.97 43.31
N VAL A 1124 -7.69 -30.08 42.80
CA VAL A 1124 -7.18 -31.42 43.13
C VAL A 1124 -6.14 -31.85 42.09
N ILE A 1125 -5.06 -32.48 42.55
CA ILE A 1125 -4.03 -33.03 41.66
C ILE A 1125 -3.91 -34.48 42.09
N ASN A 1126 -4.29 -35.39 41.19
CA ASN A 1126 -4.28 -36.83 41.39
C ASN A 1126 -3.01 -37.40 40.74
N GLY A 1127 -2.35 -38.35 41.43
CA GLY A 1127 -1.07 -38.90 40.99
C GLY A 1127 0.14 -38.11 41.49
N SER A 1128 1.33 -38.47 41.02
CA SER A 1128 2.60 -37.83 41.38
C SER A 1128 3.53 -37.77 40.18
N ALA A 1129 4.31 -36.70 40.07
CA ALA A 1129 5.41 -36.63 39.11
C ALA A 1129 6.52 -37.63 39.48
N ASN A 1130 7.12 -38.25 38.46
CA ASN A 1130 8.31 -39.08 38.60
C ASN A 1130 9.50 -38.19 38.97
N ARG A 1131 10.18 -38.50 40.08
CA ARG A 1131 11.44 -37.85 40.43
C ARG A 1131 12.59 -38.49 39.65
N SER A 1132 13.19 -37.75 38.74
CA SER A 1132 14.50 -38.10 38.18
C SER A 1132 15.57 -37.84 39.26
N SER A 1133 16.22 -38.90 39.72
CA SER A 1133 17.34 -38.81 40.65
C SER A 1133 18.63 -38.49 39.89
N ALA A 1134 18.91 -37.21 39.64
CA ALA A 1134 20.23 -36.75 39.22
C ALA A 1134 20.89 -35.96 40.37
N PRO A 1135 22.20 -36.14 40.66
CA PRO A 1135 22.85 -35.52 41.81
C PRO A 1135 23.01 -34.02 41.60
N ARG A 1136 22.73 -33.21 42.64
CA ARG A 1136 23.16 -31.80 42.69
C ARG A 1136 24.69 -31.78 42.69
N GLY A 1137 25.29 -31.41 41.55
CA GLY A 1137 26.73 -31.18 41.38
C GLY A 1137 27.01 -29.69 41.30
#